data_AF-A0A359CJ13-F1
#
_entry.id   AF-A0A359CJ13-F1
#
_cell.length_a   1.000
_cell.length_b   1.000
_cell.length_c   1.000
_cell.angle_alpha   90.00
_cell.angle_beta   90.00
_cell.angle_gamma   90.00
#
_symmetry.space_group_name_H-M   'P 1'
#
loop_
_entity.id
_entity.type
_entity.pdbx_description
1 polymer ?
#
loop_
_entity_poly.entity_id
_entity_poly.type
_entity_poly.pdbx_seq_one_letter_code
_entity_poly.pdbx_strand_id
1 'polypeptide(L)'
;MHRKLFLLIIALFIYIIGPVMGQEVKKDRPKVAVVLCGGGAKGFAHIGVLKVLEEAGIPVDYVTGTSMGAIVGGLYSVGYKAGQIDSLVKMQDWGFLLSDNVRRSNLPLSQKGKPEYLISLPYEVKFKERSGRVRLPSGVISGHNLYSLFLNLTLGYHQPMNFDDLPIPFGCIAADSRTGSEVVFREGVLAEAMRASMAIPGMFAPIEIDSMLLIDGGVVNNYPVDLAKKMGADVVIGVAIPKDKKTLEANRGSMSEIMEELGNFIGKEKWDNNIKNTDILIAPDLHSFGMMDFEGPAADTIIARGEQAARAHWDELIALKNSLGVSASPSSSPPVRNRFITMDTLQIQKIDIQGISPEDEKYVLNFIAPREKITRRELENMVSSLYGTDLFSKVFYQLEGDSVFDLVFHVKEKDFKTLNLGIRFDTEDMAAILANTTIRFNSMLRSMVDVRIRLSKNPYLQADYSINRGIFYKGGVSYFIGRNRVSLYDRGKLAHSYSFTRNTFGLNFSEFHFYNMKLHLGVNFEYYHYFDVLQNQSGTSATGMRNKGYVNYFLEGMYDNLDRSNYPTAGQLFSFRYAILTDNFYQMNHRLPVSVFQLSFMKPVKLSDQLYVTPSVNARIIFNDSVPAIYRNYVGGVFDGHSLPQQIALPGSRGMEMMKNSVATVALNFRFALSPNRFLHANANMSVHNDQFYKLPGSKLFWGGNIGYSQNTIVGPIRLELGYSSLSLGFYPFASIGYYF
;
A
#
# COMPACT_ATOMS: atom_id res chain seq x y z
N MET A 1 60.48 -43.25 62.56
CA MET A 1 59.23 -43.05 61.78
C MET A 1 58.60 -41.66 61.93
N HIS A 2 58.79 -40.93 63.04
CA HIS A 2 58.05 -39.69 63.32
C HIS A 2 58.46 -38.42 62.52
N ARG A 3 59.71 -38.30 62.06
CA ARG A 3 60.15 -37.14 61.26
C ARG A 3 59.56 -37.09 59.84
N LYS A 4 59.37 -38.26 59.21
CA LYS A 4 58.77 -38.34 57.87
C LYS A 4 57.26 -38.08 57.88
N LEU A 5 56.57 -38.48 58.96
CA LEU A 5 55.14 -38.23 59.12
C LEU A 5 54.83 -36.75 59.36
N PHE A 6 55.67 -36.05 60.13
CA PHE A 6 55.52 -34.61 60.39
C PHE A 6 55.77 -33.76 59.13
N LEU A 7 56.77 -34.12 58.31
CA LEU A 7 57.03 -33.46 57.03
C LEU A 7 55.92 -33.75 56.00
N LEU A 8 55.32 -34.95 56.03
CA LEU A 8 54.19 -35.29 55.16
C LEU A 8 52.94 -34.50 55.55
N ILE A 9 52.68 -34.31 56.84
CA ILE A 9 51.54 -33.53 57.33
C ILE A 9 51.70 -32.04 56.98
N ILE A 10 52.90 -31.47 57.09
CA ILE A 10 53.16 -30.07 56.68
C ILE A 10 53.05 -29.92 55.15
N ALA A 11 53.55 -30.88 54.37
CA ALA A 11 53.39 -30.86 52.92
C ALA A 11 51.91 -30.99 52.49
N LEU A 12 51.12 -31.82 53.20
CA LEU A 12 49.67 -31.92 52.98
C LEU A 12 48.93 -30.63 53.36
N PHE A 13 49.35 -29.97 54.46
CA PHE A 13 48.75 -28.71 54.90
C PHE A 13 49.06 -27.55 53.93
N ILE A 14 50.26 -27.50 53.36
CA ILE A 14 50.64 -26.51 52.34
C ILE A 14 49.93 -26.79 51.01
N TYR A 15 49.70 -28.05 50.65
CA TYR A 15 48.95 -28.42 49.43
C TYR A 15 47.44 -28.14 49.55
N ILE A 16 46.87 -28.21 50.76
CA ILE A 16 45.44 -27.96 51.02
C ILE A 16 45.14 -26.45 51.19
N ILE A 17 46.09 -25.64 51.69
CA ILE A 17 45.91 -24.19 51.87
C ILE A 17 46.38 -23.39 50.64
N GLY A 18 47.21 -24.00 49.77
CA GLY A 18 47.75 -23.39 48.56
C GLY A 18 46.76 -22.85 47.51
N PRO A 19 45.49 -23.31 47.39
CA PRO A 19 44.55 -22.72 46.43
C PRO A 19 43.59 -21.67 47.00
N VAL A 20 43.64 -21.31 48.29
CA VAL A 20 42.66 -20.38 48.91
C VAL A 20 43.10 -18.91 48.89
N MET A 21 44.37 -18.62 48.57
CA MET A 21 44.82 -17.25 48.29
C MET A 21 45.16 -17.11 46.81
N GLY A 22 44.13 -16.88 45.99
CA GLY A 22 44.31 -16.71 44.56
C GLY A 22 43.02 -16.74 43.71
N GLN A 23 41.83 -16.70 44.32
CA GLN A 23 40.67 -16.21 43.57
C GLN A 23 40.78 -14.70 43.51
N GLU A 24 41.43 -14.19 42.46
CA GLU A 24 41.06 -12.87 41.96
C GLU A 24 39.54 -12.90 41.78
N VAL A 25 38.84 -12.16 42.63
CA VAL A 25 37.46 -11.78 42.35
C VAL A 25 37.53 -11.05 41.02
N LYS A 26 37.14 -11.73 39.92
CA LYS A 26 36.94 -11.07 38.63
C LYS A 26 35.93 -9.96 38.90
N LYS A 27 36.41 -8.74 39.04
CA LYS A 27 35.56 -7.57 39.16
C LYS A 27 34.88 -7.45 37.80
N ASP A 28 33.58 -7.77 37.76
CA ASP A 28 32.82 -7.66 36.52
C ASP A 28 32.99 -6.25 35.97
N ARG A 29 33.29 -6.16 34.67
CA ARG A 29 33.47 -4.86 34.02
C ARG A 29 32.16 -4.06 34.16
N PRO A 30 32.23 -2.72 34.29
CA PRO A 30 31.04 -1.89 34.22
C PRO A 30 30.22 -2.21 32.98
N LYS A 31 28.90 -2.29 33.16
CA LYS A 31 27.95 -2.59 32.09
C LYS A 31 27.57 -1.33 31.33
N VAL A 32 27.64 -1.39 30.00
CA VAL A 32 27.39 -0.23 29.13
C VAL A 32 26.03 -0.39 28.46
N ALA A 33 25.17 0.61 28.60
CA ALA A 33 23.93 0.72 27.85
C ALA A 33 24.03 1.74 26.71
N VAL A 34 23.36 1.44 25.61
CA VAL A 34 23.07 2.40 24.54
C VAL A 34 21.59 2.78 24.57
N VAL A 35 21.30 4.07 24.70
CA VAL A 35 19.92 4.60 24.80
C VAL A 35 19.60 5.42 23.55
N LEU A 36 18.55 5.04 22.83
CA LEU A 36 18.19 5.62 21.54
C LEU A 36 16.82 6.32 21.61
N CYS A 37 16.78 7.64 21.45
CA CYS A 37 15.52 8.38 21.55
C CYS A 37 14.59 8.19 20.33
N GLY A 38 13.32 8.56 20.45
CA GLY A 38 12.43 8.70 19.31
C GLY A 38 12.70 9.95 18.46
N GLY A 39 12.18 9.99 17.23
CA GLY A 39 12.35 11.14 16.33
C GLY A 39 11.97 10.92 14.86
N GLY A 40 11.17 9.91 14.53
CA GLY A 40 10.84 9.56 13.13
C GLY A 40 12.10 9.29 12.29
N ALA A 41 12.14 9.81 11.06
CA ALA A 41 13.29 9.67 10.14
C ALA A 41 14.63 10.14 10.74
N LYS A 42 14.62 11.12 11.65
CA LYS A 42 15.84 11.59 12.35
C LYS A 42 16.52 10.49 13.15
N GLY A 43 15.76 9.48 13.59
CA GLY A 43 16.30 8.33 14.29
C GLY A 43 17.25 7.47 13.45
N PHE A 44 17.37 7.67 12.13
CA PHE A 44 18.43 7.05 11.34
C PHE A 44 19.83 7.48 11.79
N ALA A 45 19.99 8.61 12.48
CA ALA A 45 21.27 9.04 13.03
C ALA A 45 21.83 8.03 14.06
N HIS A 46 20.94 7.30 14.75
CA HIS A 46 21.32 6.23 15.67
C HIS A 46 22.20 5.17 14.99
N ILE A 47 21.92 4.85 13.72
CA ILE A 47 22.70 3.90 12.92
C ILE A 47 24.14 4.40 12.76
N GLY A 48 24.31 5.70 12.48
CA GLY A 48 25.61 6.32 12.37
C GLY A 48 26.40 6.29 13.68
N VAL A 49 25.72 6.57 14.80
CA VAL A 49 26.35 6.44 16.12
C VAL A 49 26.79 5.00 16.39
N LEU A 50 25.91 4.02 16.15
CA LEU A 50 26.21 2.60 16.36
C LEU A 50 27.43 2.14 15.54
N LYS A 51 27.59 2.61 14.29
CA LYS A 51 28.79 2.31 13.48
C LYS A 51 30.07 2.77 14.17
N VAL A 52 30.08 3.97 14.76
CA VAL A 52 31.25 4.51 15.46
C VAL A 52 31.51 3.75 16.77
N LEU A 53 30.45 3.33 17.49
CA LEU A 53 30.59 2.50 18.69
C LEU A 53 31.16 1.10 18.36
N GLU A 54 30.71 0.50 17.26
CA GLU A 54 31.27 -0.76 16.72
C GLU A 54 32.75 -0.59 16.33
N GLU A 55 33.09 0.50 15.63
CA GLU A 55 34.46 0.84 15.21
C GLU A 55 35.39 1.07 16.41
N ALA A 56 34.91 1.81 17.42
CA ALA A 56 35.63 2.02 18.67
C ALA A 56 35.78 0.71 19.46
N GLY A 57 34.90 -0.28 19.26
CA GLY A 57 34.91 -1.56 19.97
C GLY A 57 34.34 -1.44 21.38
N ILE A 58 33.29 -0.64 21.56
CA ILE A 58 32.55 -0.51 22.82
C ILE A 58 31.67 -1.76 23.03
N PRO A 59 31.81 -2.48 24.15
CA PRO A 59 30.95 -3.63 24.44
C PRO A 59 29.58 -3.17 24.95
N VAL A 60 28.55 -3.22 24.10
CA VAL A 60 27.18 -2.85 24.49
C VAL A 60 26.51 -4.04 25.19
N ASP A 61 26.12 -3.85 26.46
CA ASP A 61 25.44 -4.86 27.28
C ASP A 61 23.91 -4.72 27.27
N TYR A 62 23.41 -3.49 27.12
CA TYR A 62 21.99 -3.19 27.13
C TYR A 62 21.65 -2.20 26.03
N VAL A 63 20.47 -2.34 25.43
CA VAL A 63 19.93 -1.35 24.51
C VAL A 63 18.54 -0.96 24.98
N THR A 64 18.28 0.34 25.07
CA THR A 64 16.92 0.83 25.27
C THR A 64 16.53 1.82 24.19
N GLY A 65 15.26 1.86 23.84
CA GLY A 65 14.80 2.80 22.83
C GLY A 65 13.32 3.12 22.84
N THR A 66 12.98 4.23 22.18
CA THR A 66 11.59 4.68 21.99
C THR A 66 11.36 5.02 20.52
N SER A 67 10.20 4.65 19.95
CA SER A 67 9.83 4.92 18.56
C SER A 67 10.89 4.43 17.58
N MET A 68 11.45 5.29 16.71
CA MET A 68 12.56 4.91 15.82
C MET A 68 13.79 4.34 16.58
N GLY A 69 14.05 4.81 17.80
CA GLY A 69 15.10 4.25 18.65
C GLY A 69 14.82 2.80 19.08
N ALA A 70 13.55 2.44 19.29
CA ALA A 70 13.15 1.06 19.56
C ALA A 70 13.36 0.15 18.34
N ILE A 71 13.16 0.67 17.13
CA ILE A 71 13.37 -0.07 15.89
C ILE A 71 14.85 -0.32 15.64
N VAL A 72 15.66 0.75 15.62
CA VAL A 72 17.12 0.62 15.41
C VAL A 72 17.74 -0.21 16.53
N GLY A 73 17.33 0.04 17.78
CA GLY A 73 17.81 -0.67 18.96
C GLY A 73 17.41 -2.15 18.97
N GLY A 74 16.15 -2.46 18.66
CA GLY A 74 15.67 -3.85 18.58
C GLY A 74 16.39 -4.64 17.49
N LEU A 75 16.62 -4.05 16.31
CA LEU A 75 17.41 -4.66 15.24
C LEU A 75 18.88 -4.87 15.65
N TYR A 76 19.49 -3.90 16.32
CA TYR A 76 20.85 -4.05 16.83
C TYR A 76 20.91 -5.18 17.88
N SER A 77 19.92 -5.25 18.77
CA SER A 77 19.82 -6.26 19.83
C SER A 77 19.62 -7.69 19.33
N VAL A 78 18.92 -7.91 18.21
CA VAL A 78 18.84 -9.24 17.57
C VAL A 78 20.14 -9.63 16.83
N GLY A 79 21.12 -8.73 16.74
CA GLY A 79 22.46 -9.02 16.21
C GLY A 79 22.73 -8.51 14.79
N TYR A 80 21.93 -7.58 14.25
CA TYR A 80 22.33 -6.85 13.04
C TYR A 80 23.48 -5.90 13.35
N LYS A 81 24.47 -5.84 12.46
CA LYS A 81 25.46 -4.76 12.50
C LYS A 81 24.85 -3.45 12.05
N ALA A 82 25.37 -2.34 12.54
CA ALA A 82 24.93 -1.01 12.14
C ALA A 82 25.01 -0.79 10.61
N GLY A 83 26.05 -1.31 9.95
CA GLY A 83 26.17 -1.27 8.48
C GLY A 83 25.11 -2.11 7.73
N GLN A 84 24.59 -3.19 8.34
CA GLN A 84 23.49 -3.95 7.77
C GLN A 84 22.18 -3.18 7.91
N ILE A 85 21.95 -2.52 9.06
CA ILE A 85 20.77 -1.68 9.29
C ILE A 85 20.75 -0.50 8.29
N ASP A 86 21.90 0.15 8.06
CA ASP A 86 22.07 1.17 7.01
C ASP A 86 21.62 0.64 5.62
N SER A 87 22.15 -0.52 5.24
CA SER A 87 21.78 -1.15 3.96
C SER A 87 20.29 -1.46 3.87
N LEU A 88 19.67 -1.94 4.96
CA LEU A 88 18.24 -2.20 5.02
C LEU A 88 17.43 -0.91 4.80
N VAL A 89 17.81 0.20 5.43
CA VAL A 89 17.14 1.51 5.28
C VAL A 89 17.17 1.98 3.83
N LYS A 90 18.32 1.85 3.15
CA LYS A 90 18.50 2.26 1.75
C LYS A 90 17.70 1.44 0.75
N MET A 91 17.46 0.17 1.04
CA MET A 91 16.73 -0.74 0.14
C MET A 91 15.21 -0.62 0.26
N GLN A 92 14.70 0.04 1.31
CA GLN A 92 13.26 0.14 1.56
C GLN A 92 12.55 1.18 0.70
N ASP A 93 11.31 0.85 0.31
CA ASP A 93 10.35 1.79 -0.28
C ASP A 93 9.54 2.43 0.85
N TRP A 94 10.08 3.48 1.46
CA TRP A 94 9.47 4.13 2.63
C TRP A 94 8.09 4.70 2.37
N GLY A 95 7.83 5.20 1.16
CA GLY A 95 6.49 5.64 0.75
C GLY A 95 5.46 4.51 0.78
N PHE A 96 5.86 3.30 0.39
CA PHE A 96 5.02 2.11 0.53
C PHE A 96 4.87 1.65 1.99
N LEU A 97 5.97 1.54 2.73
CA LEU A 97 5.99 1.03 4.11
C LEU A 97 5.20 1.91 5.09
N LEU A 98 5.28 3.23 4.93
CA LEU A 98 4.56 4.20 5.74
C LEU A 98 3.12 4.43 5.23
N SER A 99 2.60 3.52 4.41
CA SER A 99 1.21 3.46 3.97
C SER A 99 0.66 2.06 4.21
N ASP A 100 -0.66 1.89 4.11
CA ASP A 100 -1.29 0.56 4.06
C ASP A 100 -1.68 0.16 2.63
N ASN A 101 -1.06 0.79 1.64
CA ASN A 101 -1.30 0.42 0.25
C ASN A 101 -0.77 -1.00 0.01
N VAL A 102 -1.47 -1.74 -0.85
CA VAL A 102 -0.99 -3.02 -1.38
C VAL A 102 -0.48 -2.79 -2.79
N ARG A 103 0.73 -3.31 -3.10
CA ARG A 103 1.26 -3.23 -4.46
C ARG A 103 0.26 -3.88 -5.42
N ARG A 104 -0.05 -3.21 -6.53
CA ARG A 104 -1.06 -3.68 -7.48
C ARG A 104 -0.79 -5.10 -7.99
N SER A 105 0.47 -5.52 -8.11
CA SER A 105 0.85 -6.89 -8.48
C SER A 105 0.29 -7.95 -7.53
N ASN A 106 0.10 -7.59 -6.26
CA ASN A 106 -0.35 -8.47 -5.18
C ASN A 106 -1.87 -8.34 -4.94
N LEU A 107 -2.55 -7.42 -5.63
CA LEU A 107 -4.01 -7.33 -5.57
C LEU A 107 -4.65 -8.43 -6.45
N PRO A 108 -5.67 -9.16 -5.95
CA PRO A 108 -6.47 -10.01 -6.81
C PRO A 108 -7.22 -9.15 -7.85
N LEU A 109 -7.58 -9.74 -9.00
CA LEU A 109 -8.21 -8.98 -10.07
C LEU A 109 -9.52 -8.29 -9.65
N SER A 110 -10.26 -8.87 -8.71
CA SER A 110 -11.46 -8.28 -8.10
C SER A 110 -11.20 -6.92 -7.42
N GLN A 111 -9.95 -6.65 -7.03
CA GLN A 111 -9.52 -5.41 -6.35
C GLN A 111 -8.65 -4.51 -7.24
N LYS A 112 -8.30 -4.94 -8.46
CA LYS A 112 -7.41 -4.22 -9.40
C LYS A 112 -8.08 -3.06 -10.16
N GLY A 113 -9.15 -2.49 -9.60
CA GLY A 113 -9.89 -1.37 -10.17
C GLY A 113 -9.02 -0.14 -10.42
N LYS A 114 -9.52 0.78 -11.24
CA LYS A 114 -8.91 2.11 -11.34
C LYS A 114 -9.14 2.82 -10.00
N PRO A 115 -8.16 3.58 -9.49
CA PRO A 115 -8.39 4.45 -8.34
C PRO A 115 -9.44 5.50 -8.74
N GLU A 116 -10.54 5.57 -8.01
CA GLU A 116 -11.67 6.47 -8.26
C GLU A 116 -11.91 7.46 -7.10
N TYR A 117 -11.35 7.15 -5.93
CA TYR A 117 -11.64 7.84 -4.67
C TYR A 117 -10.45 8.65 -4.18
N LEU A 118 -10.72 9.84 -3.65
CA LEU A 118 -9.79 10.69 -2.95
C LEU A 118 -9.67 10.32 -1.46
N ILE A 119 -10.81 10.00 -0.84
CA ILE A 119 -10.90 9.69 0.60
C ILE A 119 -11.77 8.46 0.77
N SER A 120 -11.32 7.53 1.62
CA SER A 120 -12.08 6.36 2.06
C SER A 120 -12.20 6.39 3.58
N LEU A 121 -13.42 6.58 4.10
CA LEU A 121 -13.70 6.69 5.52
C LEU A 121 -14.49 5.46 6.00
N PRO A 122 -13.92 4.61 6.88
CA PRO A 122 -14.71 3.58 7.53
C PRO A 122 -15.71 4.23 8.48
N TYR A 123 -16.91 3.66 8.59
CA TYR A 123 -17.93 4.12 9.52
C TYR A 123 -18.66 2.95 10.18
N GLU A 124 -19.04 3.15 11.43
CA GLU A 124 -19.92 2.24 12.16
C GLU A 124 -21.31 2.84 12.27
N VAL A 125 -22.34 2.02 12.02
CA VAL A 125 -23.74 2.37 12.31
C VAL A 125 -24.26 1.35 13.29
N LYS A 126 -24.50 1.79 14.53
CA LYS A 126 -25.17 1.00 15.56
C LYS A 126 -26.66 1.29 15.52
N PHE A 127 -27.42 0.49 14.77
CA PHE A 127 -28.88 0.65 14.65
C PHE A 127 -29.65 0.45 15.99
N LYS A 128 -29.01 -0.07 17.05
CA LYS A 128 -29.61 -0.31 18.36
C LYS A 128 -29.46 0.84 19.37
N GLU A 129 -28.64 1.85 19.10
CA GLU A 129 -28.45 3.01 20.00
C GLU A 129 -29.18 4.25 19.44
N ARG A 130 -29.99 4.95 20.26
CA ARG A 130 -30.78 6.13 19.84
C ARG A 130 -29.93 7.34 19.37
N SER A 131 -28.61 7.28 19.51
CA SER A 131 -27.67 8.25 18.93
C SER A 131 -26.74 7.53 17.96
N GLY A 132 -27.00 7.62 16.66
CA GLY A 132 -26.09 7.15 15.63
C GLY A 132 -24.81 7.98 15.64
N ARG A 133 -23.87 7.66 16.52
CA ARG A 133 -22.55 8.29 16.54
C ARG A 133 -21.69 7.66 15.46
N VAL A 134 -21.40 8.41 14.41
CA VAL A 134 -20.37 8.07 13.43
C VAL A 134 -19.02 8.18 14.13
N ARG A 135 -18.29 7.06 14.25
CA ARG A 135 -16.92 7.03 14.78
C ARG A 135 -15.94 7.08 13.61
N LEU A 136 -14.98 8.01 13.66
CA LEU A 136 -13.82 8.03 12.77
C LEU A 136 -12.76 7.02 13.28
N PRO A 137 -11.95 6.43 12.39
CA PRO A 137 -10.88 5.52 12.79
C PRO A 137 -9.81 6.22 13.64
N SER A 138 -9.09 5.46 14.47
CA SER A 138 -8.08 5.95 15.42
C SER A 138 -6.75 6.38 14.79
N GLY A 139 -6.57 6.22 13.48
CA GLY A 139 -5.39 6.64 12.73
C GLY A 139 -5.62 6.57 11.22
N VAL A 140 -4.80 7.30 10.44
CA VAL A 140 -4.87 7.31 8.96
C VAL A 140 -4.20 6.06 8.38
N ILE A 141 -3.16 5.55 9.04
CA ILE A 141 -2.39 4.36 8.65
C ILE A 141 -2.43 3.34 9.79
N SER A 142 -3.00 2.16 9.56
CA SER A 142 -2.96 1.02 10.48
C SER A 142 -1.55 0.50 10.74
N GLY A 143 -0.62 0.67 9.79
CA GLY A 143 0.79 0.32 9.92
C GLY A 143 1.03 -1.17 9.68
N HIS A 144 0.22 -1.79 8.80
CA HIS A 144 0.35 -3.20 8.44
C HIS A 144 1.70 -3.49 7.78
N ASN A 145 2.09 -2.68 6.79
CA ASN A 145 3.34 -2.87 6.05
C ASN A 145 4.58 -2.78 6.97
N LEU A 146 4.58 -1.85 7.93
CA LEU A 146 5.63 -1.75 8.96
C LEU A 146 5.69 -3.00 9.84
N TYR A 147 4.55 -3.48 10.32
CA TYR A 147 4.52 -4.68 11.16
C TYR A 147 5.01 -5.92 10.40
N SER A 148 4.63 -6.08 9.12
CA SER A 148 5.14 -7.14 8.25
C SER A 148 6.65 -7.06 8.03
N LEU A 149 7.18 -5.85 7.85
CA LEU A 149 8.63 -5.64 7.77
C LEU A 149 9.32 -6.05 9.08
N PHE A 150 8.78 -5.66 10.23
CA PHE A 150 9.39 -6.01 11.52
C PHE A 150 9.44 -7.52 11.75
N LEU A 151 8.35 -8.24 11.45
CA LEU A 151 8.35 -9.71 11.48
C LEU A 151 9.43 -10.29 10.56
N ASN A 152 9.57 -9.79 9.33
CA ASN A 152 10.63 -10.26 8.44
C ASN A 152 12.04 -10.01 9.00
N LEU A 153 12.27 -8.82 9.57
CA LEU A 153 13.58 -8.46 10.11
C LEU A 153 13.90 -9.18 11.42
N THR A 154 12.90 -9.57 12.21
CA THR A 154 13.07 -10.31 13.48
C THR A 154 12.77 -11.80 13.34
N LEU A 155 13.05 -12.39 12.18
CA LEU A 155 12.88 -13.82 11.95
C LEU A 155 13.57 -14.66 13.04
N GLY A 156 12.83 -15.62 13.61
CA GLY A 156 13.25 -16.41 14.77
C GLY A 156 12.79 -15.89 16.12
N TYR A 157 12.25 -14.66 16.18
CA TYR A 157 11.72 -14.03 17.40
C TYR A 157 10.22 -13.67 17.25
N HIS A 158 9.45 -14.58 16.64
CA HIS A 158 8.01 -14.39 16.39
C HIS A 158 7.11 -14.84 17.55
N GLN A 159 7.69 -15.57 18.51
CA GLN A 159 6.99 -16.08 19.69
C GLN A 159 7.24 -15.14 20.88
N PRO A 160 6.32 -15.08 21.86
CA PRO A 160 6.55 -14.37 23.10
C PRO A 160 7.82 -14.86 23.80
N MET A 161 8.71 -13.93 24.14
CA MET A 161 9.99 -14.23 24.81
C MET A 161 10.36 -13.14 25.81
N ASN A 162 11.32 -13.42 26.69
CA ASN A 162 11.99 -12.38 27.47
C ASN A 162 13.08 -11.73 26.61
N PHE A 163 13.09 -10.40 26.50
CA PHE A 163 14.04 -9.65 25.68
C PHE A 163 15.45 -9.62 26.27
N ASP A 164 15.63 -10.09 27.50
CA ASP A 164 16.95 -10.34 28.09
C ASP A 164 17.64 -11.55 27.46
N ASP A 165 16.90 -12.44 26.79
CA ASP A 165 17.44 -13.59 26.07
C ASP A 165 17.93 -13.23 24.65
N LEU A 166 17.78 -11.96 24.24
CA LEU A 166 18.33 -11.47 22.98
C LEU A 166 19.86 -11.42 23.04
N PRO A 167 20.53 -11.44 21.86
CA PRO A 167 21.99 -11.31 21.79
C PRO A 167 22.53 -10.10 22.57
N ILE A 168 21.80 -8.98 22.56
CA ILE A 168 21.98 -7.88 23.50
C ILE A 168 20.62 -7.61 24.17
N PRO A 169 20.51 -7.76 25.50
CA PRO A 169 19.30 -7.45 26.25
C PRO A 169 18.68 -6.11 25.88
N PHE A 170 17.36 -6.11 25.62
CA PHE A 170 16.65 -4.99 25.05
C PHE A 170 15.45 -4.55 25.90
N GLY A 171 15.14 -3.25 25.85
CA GLY A 171 13.87 -2.74 26.34
C GLY A 171 13.37 -1.54 25.56
N CYS A 172 12.05 -1.42 25.37
CA CYS A 172 11.46 -0.24 24.73
C CYS A 172 10.23 0.28 25.43
N ILE A 173 9.89 1.54 25.14
CA ILE A 173 8.77 2.24 25.78
C ILE A 173 7.60 2.40 24.81
N ALA A 174 6.40 2.13 25.31
CA ALA A 174 5.14 2.61 24.76
C ALA A 174 4.35 3.36 25.86
N ALA A 175 3.23 3.97 25.49
CA ALA A 175 2.31 4.56 26.45
C ALA A 175 0.91 3.95 26.29
N ASP A 176 0.26 3.62 27.40
CA ASP A 176 -1.15 3.23 27.36
C ASP A 176 -2.03 4.48 27.39
N SER A 177 -2.67 4.78 26.26
CA SER A 177 -3.53 5.95 26.10
C SER A 177 -4.81 5.90 26.95
N ARG A 178 -5.21 4.72 27.46
CA ARG A 178 -6.38 4.60 28.34
C ARG A 178 -6.08 5.05 29.77
N THR A 179 -4.87 4.78 30.26
CA THR A 179 -4.46 5.09 31.63
C THR A 179 -3.51 6.28 31.72
N GLY A 180 -2.88 6.67 30.62
CA GLY A 180 -1.79 7.66 30.57
C GLY A 180 -0.45 7.13 31.11
N SER A 181 -0.33 5.82 31.31
CA SER A 181 0.84 5.22 31.96
C SER A 181 1.92 4.81 30.97
N GLU A 182 3.17 4.85 31.42
CA GLU A 182 4.30 4.25 30.69
C GLU A 182 4.19 2.72 30.71
N VAL A 183 4.38 2.11 29.54
CA VAL A 183 4.45 0.67 29.36
C VAL A 183 5.87 0.31 28.93
N VAL A 184 6.55 -0.48 29.76
CA VAL A 184 7.91 -0.96 29.51
C VAL A 184 7.84 -2.36 28.91
N PHE A 185 8.32 -2.50 27.68
CA PHE A 185 8.47 -3.79 27.04
C PHE A 185 9.86 -4.35 27.28
N ARG A 186 9.92 -5.43 28.06
CA ARG A 186 11.08 -6.33 28.19
C ARG A 186 10.73 -7.78 27.90
N GLU A 187 9.49 -8.04 27.51
CA GLU A 187 9.00 -9.36 27.13
C GLU A 187 7.84 -9.22 26.14
N GLY A 188 7.48 -10.33 25.51
CA GLY A 188 6.40 -10.42 24.52
C GLY A 188 6.93 -10.70 23.12
N VAL A 189 6.17 -10.31 22.10
CA VAL A 189 6.59 -10.46 20.70
C VAL A 189 7.38 -9.21 20.28
N LEU A 190 8.65 -9.37 19.92
CA LEU A 190 9.57 -8.25 19.67
C LEU A 190 9.05 -7.28 18.59
N ALA A 191 8.53 -7.81 17.47
CA ALA A 191 7.95 -6.99 16.40
C ALA A 191 6.74 -6.17 16.85
N GLU A 192 5.92 -6.72 17.77
CA GLU A 192 4.74 -6.05 18.30
C GLU A 192 5.12 -4.95 19.29
N ALA A 193 6.10 -5.19 20.16
CA ALA A 193 6.67 -4.19 21.07
C ALA A 193 7.28 -3.00 20.29
N MET A 194 8.08 -3.27 19.25
CA MET A 194 8.63 -2.22 18.38
C MET A 194 7.53 -1.43 17.67
N ARG A 195 6.49 -2.11 17.16
CA ARG A 195 5.37 -1.44 16.49
C ARG A 195 4.51 -0.62 17.45
N ALA A 196 4.29 -1.08 18.67
CA ALA A 196 3.58 -0.33 19.72
C ALA A 196 4.36 0.93 20.10
N SER A 197 5.69 0.82 20.25
CA SER A 197 6.57 1.97 20.52
C SER A 197 6.57 3.03 19.41
N MET A 198 6.18 2.67 18.17
CA MET A 198 6.10 3.57 17.00
C MET A 198 4.63 3.95 16.62
N ALA A 199 3.65 3.74 17.51
CA ALA A 199 2.24 4.03 17.22
C ALA A 199 1.88 5.51 17.44
N ILE A 200 2.39 6.40 16.58
CA ILE A 200 2.26 7.86 16.71
C ILE A 200 0.79 8.30 16.55
N PRO A 201 0.15 8.89 17.57
CA PRO A 201 -1.23 9.35 17.50
C PRO A 201 -1.51 10.27 16.30
N GLY A 202 -2.60 10.03 15.59
CA GLY A 202 -3.01 10.80 14.40
C GLY A 202 -2.29 10.41 13.10
N MET A 203 -1.18 9.67 13.17
CA MET A 203 -0.44 9.17 12.00
C MET A 203 -0.58 7.65 11.88
N PHE A 204 -0.11 6.91 12.89
CA PHE A 204 -0.20 5.45 12.97
C PHE A 204 -1.25 5.03 13.98
N ALA A 205 -2.06 4.04 13.63
CA ALA A 205 -3.08 3.53 14.52
C ALA A 205 -2.44 2.94 15.80
N PRO A 206 -3.07 3.16 16.97
CA PRO A 206 -2.71 2.49 18.22
C PRO A 206 -2.76 0.96 18.10
N ILE A 207 -1.95 0.28 18.91
CA ILE A 207 -2.02 -1.18 19.05
C ILE A 207 -2.80 -1.57 20.30
N GLU A 208 -3.75 -2.48 20.14
CA GLU A 208 -4.41 -3.13 21.28
C GLU A 208 -3.64 -4.41 21.66
N ILE A 209 -3.13 -4.43 22.89
CA ILE A 209 -2.59 -5.64 23.53
C ILE A 209 -3.38 -5.82 24.82
N ASP A 210 -4.07 -6.95 24.93
CA ASP A 210 -5.02 -7.24 26.01
C ASP A 210 -6.04 -6.11 26.23
N SER A 211 -5.99 -5.44 27.38
CA SER A 211 -6.86 -4.31 27.73
C SER A 211 -6.24 -2.94 27.47
N MET A 212 -4.98 -2.88 27.03
CA MET A 212 -4.25 -1.63 26.80
C MET A 212 -4.51 -1.10 25.39
N LEU A 213 -4.42 0.22 25.22
CA LEU A 213 -4.42 0.86 23.90
C LEU A 213 -3.13 1.66 23.76
N LEU A 214 -2.14 1.02 23.14
CA LEU A 214 -0.77 1.47 23.12
C LEU A 214 -0.51 2.45 21.99
N ILE A 215 0.13 3.56 22.36
CA ILE A 215 0.63 4.61 21.47
C ILE A 215 2.14 4.79 21.66
N ASP A 216 2.75 5.58 20.79
CA ASP A 216 4.19 5.87 20.79
C ASP A 216 4.68 6.33 22.16
N GLY A 217 5.76 5.70 22.64
CA GLY A 217 6.32 5.98 23.96
C GLY A 217 6.93 7.37 24.10
N GLY A 218 7.15 8.08 22.99
CA GLY A 218 7.69 9.43 22.97
C GLY A 218 6.84 10.45 23.72
N VAL A 219 5.55 10.15 23.94
CA VAL A 219 4.62 10.99 24.71
C VAL A 219 4.84 10.93 26.22
N VAL A 220 5.53 9.89 26.74
CA VAL A 220 5.80 9.72 28.18
C VAL A 220 7.29 9.66 28.50
N ASN A 221 8.09 8.98 27.68
CA ASN A 221 9.53 8.80 27.90
C ASN A 221 10.25 8.56 26.57
N ASN A 222 10.58 9.66 25.89
CA ASN A 222 11.22 9.62 24.59
C ASN A 222 12.71 9.23 24.64
N TYR A 223 13.34 9.18 25.82
CA TYR A 223 14.77 8.91 25.99
C TYR A 223 15.03 8.09 27.27
N PRO A 224 14.84 6.76 27.22
CA PRO A 224 14.63 5.91 28.39
C PRO A 224 15.94 5.47 29.08
N VAL A 225 16.67 6.43 29.65
CA VAL A 225 17.88 6.18 30.45
C VAL A 225 17.57 5.51 31.78
N ASP A 226 16.44 5.87 32.40
CA ASP A 226 15.97 5.25 33.64
C ASP A 226 15.71 3.74 33.47
N LEU A 227 15.19 3.32 32.30
CA LEU A 227 15.06 1.91 31.97
C LEU A 227 16.42 1.22 31.87
N ALA A 228 17.39 1.83 31.18
CA ALA A 228 18.73 1.27 31.05
C ALA A 228 19.41 1.08 32.41
N LYS A 229 19.31 2.06 33.32
CA LYS A 229 19.82 1.93 34.69
C LYS A 229 19.08 0.81 35.47
N LYS A 230 17.75 0.69 35.32
CA LYS A 230 16.97 -0.42 35.93
C LYS A 230 17.37 -1.81 35.39
N MET A 231 17.84 -1.88 34.14
CA MET A 231 18.37 -3.12 33.55
C MET A 231 19.76 -3.50 34.07
N GLY A 232 20.41 -2.61 34.85
CA GLY A 232 21.73 -2.86 35.46
C GLY A 232 22.89 -2.14 34.78
N ALA A 233 22.63 -1.09 33.97
CA ALA A 233 23.69 -0.33 33.33
C ALA A 233 24.45 0.55 34.33
N ASP A 234 25.78 0.42 34.36
CA ASP A 234 26.67 1.30 35.12
C ASP A 234 26.95 2.58 34.33
N VAL A 235 27.18 2.43 33.02
CA VAL A 235 27.51 3.53 32.09
C VAL A 235 26.44 3.62 31.01
N VAL A 236 25.98 4.84 30.71
CA VAL A 236 25.00 5.12 29.67
C VAL A 236 25.59 6.01 28.59
N ILE A 237 25.66 5.47 27.38
CA ILE A 237 25.86 6.24 26.16
C ILE A 237 24.49 6.45 25.56
N GLY A 238 24.07 7.69 25.34
CA GLY A 238 22.76 7.93 24.78
C GLY A 238 22.75 8.93 23.64
N VAL A 239 21.87 8.67 22.69
CA VAL A 239 21.70 9.45 21.48
C VAL A 239 20.38 10.21 21.59
N ALA A 240 20.51 11.51 21.83
CA ALA A 240 19.39 12.42 21.90
C ALA A 240 19.28 13.20 20.59
N ILE A 241 18.06 13.38 20.10
CA ILE A 241 17.76 14.22 18.94
C ILE A 241 17.23 15.54 19.47
N PRO A 242 18.06 16.61 19.51
CA PRO A 242 17.61 17.91 20.01
C PRO A 242 16.54 18.48 19.09
N LYS A 243 15.59 19.21 19.68
CA LYS A 243 14.55 19.88 18.90
C LYS A 243 15.08 21.14 18.23
N ASP A 244 14.59 21.40 17.03
CA ASP A 244 14.81 22.66 16.33
C ASP A 244 13.68 23.65 16.65
N LYS A 245 14.03 24.83 17.17
CA LYS A 245 13.07 25.92 17.37
C LYS A 245 12.46 26.42 16.04
N LYS A 246 13.17 26.31 14.91
CA LYS A 246 12.66 26.76 13.60
C LYS A 246 11.60 25.81 13.02
N THR A 247 11.68 24.50 13.30
CA THR A 247 10.66 23.54 12.85
C THR A 247 9.34 23.72 13.61
N LEU A 248 9.38 24.10 14.89
CA LEU A 248 8.18 24.49 15.64
C LEU A 248 7.49 25.71 15.01
N GLU A 249 8.24 26.74 14.59
CA GLU A 249 7.62 27.92 13.98
C GLU A 249 7.00 27.65 12.60
N ALA A 250 7.58 26.74 11.81
CA ALA A 250 7.09 26.41 10.47
C ALA A 250 5.80 25.56 10.46
N ASN A 251 5.55 24.74 11.49
CA ASN A 251 4.41 23.83 11.60
C ASN A 251 3.30 24.31 12.53
N ARG A 252 3.38 25.59 12.95
CA ARG A 252 2.54 26.22 13.96
C ARG A 252 1.04 26.04 13.69
N GLY A 253 0.35 25.36 14.61
CA GLY A 253 -1.10 25.15 14.61
C GLY A 253 -1.57 23.85 13.94
N SER A 254 -0.66 22.98 13.52
CA SER A 254 -1.02 21.65 12.98
C SER A 254 -1.40 20.68 14.10
N MET A 255 -2.34 19.76 13.86
CA MET A 255 -2.77 18.77 14.87
C MET A 255 -1.60 17.90 15.36
N SER A 256 -0.68 17.53 14.46
CA SER A 256 0.51 16.73 14.78
C SER A 256 1.49 17.47 15.68
N GLU A 257 1.72 18.76 15.43
CA GLU A 257 2.58 19.59 16.28
C GLU A 257 1.95 19.77 17.67
N ILE A 258 0.64 20.01 17.73
CA ILE A 258 -0.09 20.12 19.02
C ILE A 258 0.05 18.83 19.83
N MET A 259 -0.08 17.67 19.19
CA MET A 259 0.07 16.37 19.87
C MET A 259 1.51 16.14 20.33
N GLU A 260 2.50 16.52 19.53
CA GLU A 260 3.91 16.45 19.90
C GLU A 260 4.20 17.34 21.13
N GLU A 261 3.71 18.58 21.13
CA GLU A 261 3.87 19.51 22.26
C GLU A 261 3.17 19.03 23.54
N LEU A 262 2.01 18.38 23.42
CA LEU A 262 1.35 17.76 24.57
C LEU A 262 2.19 16.61 25.15
N GLY A 263 2.74 15.74 24.31
CA GLY A 263 3.66 14.69 24.75
C GLY A 263 4.92 15.28 25.42
N ASN A 264 5.42 16.38 24.89
CA ASN A 264 6.57 17.10 25.46
C ASN A 264 6.28 17.60 26.86
N PHE A 265 5.09 18.15 27.09
CA PHE A 265 4.67 18.60 28.41
C PHE A 265 4.61 17.44 29.41
N ILE A 266 4.07 16.30 29.00
CA ILE A 266 3.93 15.10 29.85
C ILE A 266 5.30 14.48 30.18
N GLY A 267 6.18 14.33 29.19
CA GLY A 267 7.46 13.64 29.33
C GLY A 267 8.65 14.50 29.79
N LYS A 268 8.47 15.82 29.98
CA LYS A 268 9.58 16.77 30.20
C LYS A 268 10.44 16.43 31.43
N GLU A 269 9.80 16.17 32.56
CA GLU A 269 10.52 15.89 33.80
C GLU A 269 11.40 14.64 33.67
N LYS A 270 10.85 13.58 33.06
CA LYS A 270 11.62 12.36 32.76
C LYS A 270 12.76 12.64 31.80
N TRP A 271 12.53 13.41 30.74
CA TRP A 271 13.57 13.79 29.79
C TRP A 271 14.74 14.49 30.49
N ASP A 272 14.46 15.53 31.30
CA ASP A 272 15.48 16.30 32.00
C ASP A 272 16.27 15.44 32.99
N ASN A 273 15.60 14.53 33.70
CA ASN A 273 16.25 13.58 34.62
C ASN A 273 17.09 12.54 33.86
N ASN A 274 16.62 12.02 32.73
CA ASN A 274 17.33 11.04 31.94
C ASN A 274 18.58 11.63 31.27
N ILE A 275 18.54 12.89 30.81
CA ILE A 275 19.72 13.61 30.32
C ILE A 275 20.77 13.75 31.42
N LYS A 276 20.39 14.12 32.65
CA LYS A 276 21.33 14.23 33.79
C LYS A 276 21.99 12.90 34.16
N ASN A 277 21.31 11.78 33.91
CA ASN A 277 21.79 10.43 34.20
C ASN A 277 22.52 9.78 33.00
N THR A 278 22.83 10.55 31.96
CA THR A 278 23.61 10.10 30.79
C THR A 278 25.09 10.41 31.01
N ASP A 279 25.95 9.42 30.82
CA ASP A 279 27.40 9.56 31.00
C ASP A 279 28.07 10.14 29.74
N ILE A 280 27.69 9.67 28.55
CA ILE A 280 28.11 10.22 27.25
C ILE A 280 26.87 10.54 26.42
N LEU A 281 26.58 11.84 26.25
CA LEU A 281 25.44 12.32 25.47
C LEU A 281 25.87 12.70 24.06
N ILE A 282 25.45 11.94 23.06
CA ILE A 282 25.69 12.21 21.65
C ILE A 282 24.43 12.90 21.07
N ALA A 283 24.61 14.11 20.54
CA ALA A 283 23.51 14.93 20.03
C ALA A 283 23.77 15.36 18.57
N PRO A 284 23.30 14.59 17.57
CA PRO A 284 23.48 14.93 16.17
C PRO A 284 22.73 16.20 15.75
N ASP A 285 23.36 17.04 14.91
CA ASP A 285 22.71 18.20 14.29
C ASP A 285 21.83 17.77 13.11
N LEU A 286 20.51 17.80 13.34
CA LEU A 286 19.47 17.35 12.41
C LEU A 286 18.37 18.41 12.20
N HIS A 287 18.68 19.68 12.42
CA HIS A 287 17.71 20.78 12.33
C HIS A 287 17.12 20.94 10.92
N SER A 288 17.88 20.60 9.87
CA SER A 288 17.44 20.69 8.46
C SER A 288 16.44 19.62 8.01
N PHE A 289 16.12 18.64 8.85
CA PHE A 289 15.27 17.50 8.49
C PHE A 289 13.97 17.50 9.31
N GLY A 290 12.89 16.99 8.75
CA GLY A 290 11.63 16.67 9.41
C GLY A 290 11.56 15.20 9.86
N MET A 291 10.50 14.84 10.60
CA MET A 291 10.27 13.46 11.02
C MET A 291 9.86 12.52 9.88
N MET A 292 9.44 13.07 8.74
CA MET A 292 8.94 12.33 7.58
C MET A 292 9.94 12.28 6.41
N ASP A 293 11.18 12.75 6.60
CA ASP A 293 12.21 12.79 5.56
C ASP A 293 12.91 11.43 5.39
N PHE A 294 12.12 10.41 5.08
CA PHE A 294 12.57 9.02 4.91
C PHE A 294 13.22 8.75 3.55
N GLU A 295 13.21 9.72 2.64
CA GLU A 295 13.76 9.58 1.28
C GLU A 295 15.29 9.39 1.31
N GLY A 296 15.81 8.62 0.36
CA GLY A 296 17.21 8.17 0.33
C GLY A 296 18.26 9.27 0.60
N PRO A 297 18.28 10.40 -0.13
CA PRO A 297 19.26 11.47 0.10
C PRO A 297 19.22 12.08 1.51
N ALA A 298 18.02 12.17 2.10
CA ALA A 298 17.85 12.66 3.46
C ALA A 298 18.33 11.62 4.48
N ALA A 299 17.91 10.37 4.32
CA ALA A 299 18.32 9.26 5.19
C ALA A 299 19.84 9.09 5.24
N ASP A 300 20.52 9.13 4.08
CA ASP A 300 21.99 9.04 4.00
C ASP A 300 22.68 10.17 4.77
N THR A 301 22.17 11.39 4.62
CA THR A 301 22.72 12.56 5.30
C THR A 301 22.49 12.47 6.82
N ILE A 302 21.30 12.03 7.25
CA ILE A 302 20.97 11.85 8.67
C ILE A 302 21.91 10.81 9.31
N ILE A 303 22.15 9.66 8.66
CA ILE A 303 23.09 8.64 9.14
C ILE A 303 24.50 9.23 9.27
N ALA A 304 24.98 9.95 8.24
CA ALA A 304 26.30 10.57 8.25
C ALA A 304 26.47 11.61 9.38
N ARG A 305 25.41 12.37 9.69
CA ARG A 305 25.40 13.32 10.82
C ARG A 305 25.48 12.61 12.17
N GLY A 306 24.84 11.44 12.30
CA GLY A 306 25.01 10.56 13.45
C GLY A 306 26.45 10.08 13.63
N GLU A 307 27.09 9.63 12.54
CA GLU A 307 28.51 9.24 12.56
C GLU A 307 29.40 10.40 12.97
N GLN A 308 29.19 11.59 12.38
CA GLN A 308 29.96 12.79 12.71
C GLN A 308 29.83 13.17 14.19
N ALA A 309 28.61 13.14 14.73
CA ALA A 309 28.36 13.46 16.12
C ALA A 309 29.07 12.48 17.06
N ALA A 310 28.99 11.17 16.78
CA ALA A 310 29.70 10.17 17.58
C ALA A 310 31.22 10.29 17.47
N ARG A 311 31.76 10.62 16.28
CA ARG A 311 33.20 10.86 16.09
C ARG A 311 33.71 12.07 16.86
N ALA A 312 32.86 13.07 17.14
CA ALA A 312 33.24 14.19 18.01
C ALA A 312 33.51 13.74 19.46
N HIS A 313 32.95 12.61 19.89
CA HIS A 313 33.18 11.99 21.20
C HIS A 313 34.21 10.85 21.14
N TRP A 314 34.99 10.72 20.06
CA TRP A 314 35.91 9.58 19.87
C TRP A 314 36.87 9.38 21.04
N ASP A 315 37.49 10.45 21.53
CA ASP A 315 38.46 10.36 22.64
C ASP A 315 37.79 9.92 23.96
N GLU A 316 36.56 10.38 24.24
CA GLU A 316 35.76 9.94 25.39
C GLU A 316 35.38 8.46 25.28
N LEU A 317 34.99 8.00 24.09
CA LEU A 317 34.66 6.61 23.81
C LEU A 317 35.87 5.70 23.99
N ILE A 318 37.05 6.10 23.49
CA ILE A 318 38.28 5.35 23.69
C ILE A 318 38.72 5.35 25.15
N ALA A 319 38.58 6.47 25.86
CA ALA A 319 38.82 6.53 27.30
C ALA A 319 37.89 5.58 28.08
N LEU A 320 36.60 5.56 27.74
CA LEU A 320 35.63 4.61 28.31
C LEU A 320 36.06 3.17 28.02
N LYS A 321 36.35 2.82 26.76
CA LYS A 321 36.83 1.47 26.39
C LYS A 321 38.03 1.03 27.22
N ASN A 322 39.00 1.92 27.40
CA ASN A 322 40.20 1.64 28.19
C ASN A 322 39.84 1.42 29.66
N SER A 323 38.92 2.20 30.22
CA SER A 323 38.45 2.03 31.61
C SER A 323 37.69 0.72 31.84
N LEU A 324 37.06 0.15 30.80
CA LEU A 324 36.37 -1.14 30.85
C LEU A 324 37.33 -2.35 30.81
N GLY A 325 38.64 -2.13 30.59
CA GLY A 325 39.64 -3.20 30.56
C GLY A 325 39.53 -4.17 29.37
N VAL A 326 38.88 -3.76 28.28
CA VAL A 326 38.68 -4.59 27.08
C VAL A 326 39.95 -4.56 26.23
N SER A 327 40.60 -5.71 26.03
CA SER A 327 41.84 -5.79 25.23
C SER A 327 41.62 -5.41 23.76
N ALA A 328 42.66 -4.86 23.12
CA ALA A 328 42.62 -4.25 21.77
C ALA A 328 42.33 -5.20 20.59
N SER A 329 41.96 -6.46 20.81
CA SER A 329 41.66 -7.40 19.71
C SER A 329 40.15 -7.41 19.42
N PRO A 330 39.70 -7.35 18.15
CA PRO A 330 38.28 -7.44 17.77
C PRO A 330 37.71 -8.86 17.92
N SER A 331 38.14 -9.61 18.94
CA SER A 331 37.81 -11.02 19.16
C SER A 331 37.48 -11.29 20.63
N SER A 332 36.25 -11.00 21.00
CA SER A 332 35.46 -11.97 21.77
C SER A 332 34.13 -12.03 21.04
N SER A 333 33.91 -13.14 20.34
CA SER A 333 32.74 -13.55 19.54
C SER A 333 31.55 -12.57 19.56
N PRO A 334 30.98 -12.19 18.39
CA PRO A 334 29.73 -11.44 18.41
C PRO A 334 28.73 -12.19 19.31
N PRO A 335 27.93 -11.47 20.12
CA PRO A 335 26.87 -12.12 20.88
C PRO A 335 26.08 -12.99 19.90
N VAL A 336 25.70 -14.20 20.33
CA VAL A 336 25.02 -15.25 19.55
C VAL A 336 24.20 -14.61 18.44
N ARG A 337 24.73 -14.55 17.21
CA ARG A 337 24.02 -13.81 16.15
C ARG A 337 22.76 -14.55 15.82
N ASN A 338 21.67 -13.81 15.57
CA ASN A 338 20.48 -14.43 15.00
C ASN A 338 20.84 -15.12 13.67
N ARG A 339 20.85 -16.45 13.71
CA ARG A 339 21.19 -17.34 12.58
C ARG A 339 20.28 -17.16 11.37
N PHE A 340 19.09 -16.58 11.57
CA PHE A 340 18.12 -16.39 10.51
C PHE A 340 18.37 -15.12 9.69
N ILE A 341 19.19 -14.16 10.15
CA ILE A 341 19.45 -12.89 9.45
C ILE A 341 19.87 -13.12 7.98
N THR A 342 20.70 -14.14 7.72
CA THR A 342 21.21 -14.45 6.38
C THR A 342 20.35 -15.44 5.60
N MET A 343 19.28 -15.96 6.19
CA MET A 343 18.43 -16.99 5.58
C MET A 343 17.41 -16.35 4.64
N ASP A 344 17.58 -16.53 3.33
CA ASP A 344 16.63 -16.03 2.32
C ASP A 344 15.49 -17.02 2.02
N THR A 345 15.79 -18.32 2.02
CA THR A 345 14.81 -19.38 1.70
C THR A 345 14.47 -20.20 2.94
N LEU A 346 13.17 -20.35 3.20
CA LEU A 346 12.59 -21.10 4.31
C LEU A 346 12.13 -22.48 3.82
N GLN A 347 12.41 -23.52 4.58
CA GLN A 347 11.80 -24.85 4.37
C GLN A 347 10.52 -24.93 5.18
N ILE A 348 9.40 -25.23 4.52
CA ILE A 348 8.06 -25.23 5.11
C ILE A 348 7.52 -26.66 5.13
N GLN A 349 7.15 -27.13 6.33
CA GLN A 349 6.52 -28.43 6.52
C GLN A 349 5.00 -28.33 6.35
N LYS A 350 4.37 -27.39 7.05
CA LYS A 350 2.93 -27.14 6.99
C LYS A 350 2.64 -25.65 6.89
N ILE A 351 1.53 -25.31 6.22
CA ILE A 351 0.93 -23.98 6.27
C ILE A 351 -0.43 -24.10 6.96
N ASP A 352 -0.66 -23.26 7.96
CA ASP A 352 -1.92 -23.17 8.71
C ASP A 352 -2.46 -21.74 8.67
N ILE A 353 -3.78 -21.56 8.78
CA ILE A 353 -4.41 -20.23 8.81
C ILE A 353 -5.42 -20.15 9.95
N GLN A 354 -5.14 -19.25 10.89
CA GLN A 354 -5.93 -19.04 12.10
C GLN A 354 -6.72 -17.73 12.03
N GLY A 355 -7.87 -17.70 12.71
CA GLY A 355 -8.75 -16.53 12.78
C GLY A 355 -9.90 -16.52 11.76
N ILE A 356 -10.14 -17.65 11.07
CA ILE A 356 -11.24 -17.88 10.12
C ILE A 356 -11.87 -19.25 10.34
N SER A 357 -13.01 -19.50 9.70
CA SER A 357 -13.67 -20.81 9.73
C SER A 357 -12.86 -21.89 8.99
N PRO A 358 -12.97 -23.18 9.33
CA PRO A 358 -12.29 -24.26 8.60
C PRO A 358 -12.65 -24.35 7.11
N GLU A 359 -13.88 -23.93 6.76
CA GLU A 359 -14.30 -23.85 5.37
C GLU A 359 -13.50 -22.78 4.61
N ASP A 360 -13.24 -21.63 5.26
CA ASP A 360 -12.44 -20.53 4.71
C ASP A 360 -10.97 -20.82 4.58
N GLU A 361 -10.42 -21.48 5.58
CA GLU A 361 -9.04 -21.91 5.60
C GLU A 361 -8.67 -22.63 4.30
N LYS A 362 -9.50 -23.58 3.86
CA LYS A 362 -9.29 -24.31 2.61
C LYS A 362 -9.30 -23.41 1.36
N TYR A 363 -10.16 -22.41 1.31
CA TYR A 363 -10.20 -21.47 0.18
C TYR A 363 -8.97 -20.57 0.15
N VAL A 364 -8.54 -20.09 1.31
CA VAL A 364 -7.38 -19.20 1.44
C VAL A 364 -6.07 -19.96 1.18
N LEU A 365 -5.95 -21.20 1.66
CA LEU A 365 -4.82 -22.08 1.36
C LEU A 365 -4.66 -22.33 -0.15
N ASN A 366 -5.76 -22.55 -0.86
CA ASN A 366 -5.73 -22.70 -2.32
C ASN A 366 -5.29 -21.40 -3.03
N PHE A 367 -5.57 -20.24 -2.47
CA PHE A 367 -5.19 -18.94 -3.03
C PHE A 367 -3.68 -18.69 -2.90
N ILE A 368 -3.07 -19.04 -1.76
CA ILE A 368 -1.63 -18.84 -1.53
C ILE A 368 -0.74 -19.95 -2.11
N ALA A 369 -1.34 -21.08 -2.54
CA ALA A 369 -0.69 -22.23 -3.19
C ALA A 369 0.53 -22.76 -2.39
N PRO A 370 0.33 -23.70 -1.44
CA PRO A 370 1.39 -24.15 -0.54
C PRO A 370 2.61 -24.72 -1.27
N ARG A 371 3.81 -24.43 -0.74
CA ARG A 371 5.10 -24.85 -1.28
C ARG A 371 6.01 -25.29 -0.15
N GLU A 372 6.87 -26.27 -0.43
CA GLU A 372 7.87 -26.77 0.53
C GLU A 372 9.03 -25.78 0.76
N LYS A 373 9.29 -24.89 -0.21
CA LYS A 373 10.34 -23.87 -0.13
C LYS A 373 9.75 -22.51 -0.49
N ILE A 374 9.94 -21.55 0.40
CA ILE A 374 9.42 -20.18 0.25
C ILE A 374 10.54 -19.19 0.54
N THR A 375 10.84 -18.31 -0.40
CA THR A 375 11.75 -17.18 -0.16
C THR A 375 11.08 -16.11 0.70
N ARG A 376 11.86 -15.29 1.43
CA ARG A 376 11.33 -14.15 2.20
C ARG A 376 10.44 -13.24 1.36
N ARG A 377 10.85 -12.97 0.12
CA ARG A 377 10.08 -12.17 -0.84
C ARG A 377 8.75 -12.83 -1.23
N GLU A 378 8.73 -14.15 -1.41
CA GLU A 378 7.49 -14.88 -1.68
C GLU A 378 6.56 -14.84 -0.47
N LEU A 379 7.09 -14.99 0.74
CA LEU A 379 6.31 -14.88 1.98
C LEU A 379 5.67 -13.50 2.15
N GLU A 380 6.42 -12.43 1.91
CA GLU A 380 5.90 -11.06 1.90
C GLU A 380 4.81 -10.87 0.84
N ASN A 381 4.99 -11.45 -0.35
CA ASN A 381 3.97 -11.42 -1.40
C ASN A 381 2.71 -12.19 -0.99
N MET A 382 2.84 -13.32 -0.28
CA MET A 382 1.70 -14.08 0.25
C MET A 382 0.91 -13.25 1.27
N VAL A 383 1.60 -12.65 2.26
CA VAL A 383 0.98 -11.75 3.26
C VAL A 383 0.28 -10.58 2.57
N SER A 384 0.98 -9.92 1.65
CA SER A 384 0.43 -8.78 0.89
C SER A 384 -0.76 -9.17 0.04
N SER A 385 -0.76 -10.38 -0.56
CA SER A 385 -1.85 -10.85 -1.41
C SER A 385 -3.08 -11.21 -0.59
N LEU A 386 -2.89 -11.80 0.60
CA LEU A 386 -3.95 -12.06 1.57
C LEU A 386 -4.57 -10.75 2.06
N TYR A 387 -3.75 -9.80 2.49
CA TYR A 387 -4.23 -8.48 2.93
C TYR A 387 -4.93 -7.73 1.78
N GLY A 388 -4.37 -7.83 0.56
CA GLY A 388 -4.91 -7.25 -0.66
C GLY A 388 -6.25 -7.81 -1.14
N THR A 389 -6.74 -8.92 -0.57
CA THR A 389 -8.11 -9.40 -0.84
C THR A 389 -9.20 -8.45 -0.33
N ASP A 390 -8.85 -7.58 0.63
CA ASP A 390 -9.77 -6.74 1.39
C ASP A 390 -10.79 -7.54 2.22
N LEU A 391 -10.53 -8.83 2.45
CA LEU A 391 -11.31 -9.69 3.35
C LEU A 391 -10.84 -9.58 4.81
N PHE A 392 -9.60 -9.14 5.04
CA PHE A 392 -8.95 -9.13 6.34
C PHE A 392 -8.52 -7.71 6.75
N SER A 393 -8.74 -7.36 8.01
CA SER A 393 -8.26 -6.13 8.65
C SER A 393 -6.81 -6.24 9.14
N LYS A 394 -6.37 -7.47 9.47
CA LYS A 394 -4.99 -7.78 9.90
C LYS A 394 -4.59 -9.11 9.27
N VAL A 395 -3.37 -9.18 8.73
CA VAL A 395 -2.72 -10.40 8.25
C VAL A 395 -1.28 -10.38 8.75
N PHE A 396 -0.83 -11.44 9.41
CA PHE A 396 0.58 -11.61 9.76
C PHE A 396 0.89 -13.10 9.82
N TYR A 397 2.17 -13.43 10.00
CA TYR A 397 2.60 -14.82 10.08
C TYR A 397 3.50 -15.05 11.28
N GLN A 398 3.55 -16.30 11.72
CA GLN A 398 4.51 -16.85 12.66
C GLN A 398 5.19 -18.06 12.02
N LEU A 399 6.44 -18.28 12.41
CA LEU A 399 7.19 -19.47 12.03
C LEU A 399 7.47 -20.25 13.30
N GLU A 400 7.12 -21.53 13.28
CA GLU A 400 7.35 -22.45 14.39
C GLU A 400 8.37 -23.51 13.94
N GLY A 401 9.42 -23.72 14.73
CA GLY A 401 10.54 -24.61 14.39
C GLY A 401 11.85 -23.87 14.16
N ASP A 402 12.91 -24.65 13.91
CA ASP A 402 14.30 -24.17 13.97
C ASP A 402 15.06 -24.24 12.63
N SER A 403 14.56 -25.02 11.68
CA SER A 403 15.23 -25.29 10.39
C SER A 403 14.23 -25.65 9.29
N VAL A 404 13.26 -26.49 9.63
CA VAL A 404 12.00 -26.68 8.90
C VAL A 404 10.92 -26.03 9.74
N PHE A 405 10.09 -25.19 9.12
CA PHE A 405 9.11 -24.37 9.80
C PHE A 405 7.68 -24.80 9.49
N ASP A 406 6.83 -24.73 10.50
CA ASP A 406 5.39 -24.59 10.31
C ASP A 406 5.07 -23.09 10.18
N LEU A 407 4.44 -22.72 9.06
CA LEU A 407 4.07 -21.35 8.73
C LEU A 407 2.61 -21.12 9.11
N VAL A 408 2.37 -20.36 10.17
CA VAL A 408 1.03 -20.06 10.67
C VAL A 408 0.66 -18.64 10.30
N PHE A 409 -0.34 -18.47 9.43
CA PHE A 409 -0.93 -17.16 9.14
C PHE A 409 -2.01 -16.83 10.15
N HIS A 410 -1.93 -15.65 10.75
CA HIS A 410 -2.98 -15.10 11.61
C HIS A 410 -3.72 -14.01 10.86
N VAL A 411 -5.02 -14.20 10.69
CA VAL A 411 -5.89 -13.24 10.00
C VAL A 411 -7.01 -12.77 10.90
N LYS A 412 -7.45 -11.52 10.72
CA LYS A 412 -8.65 -10.98 11.36
C LYS A 412 -9.60 -10.52 10.27
N GLU A 413 -10.80 -11.09 10.21
CA GLU A 413 -11.82 -10.69 9.24
C GLU A 413 -12.11 -9.19 9.29
N LYS A 414 -12.43 -8.62 8.13
CA LYS A 414 -12.74 -7.21 7.96
C LYS A 414 -14.26 -7.02 7.94
N ASP A 415 -14.82 -6.59 9.07
CA ASP A 415 -16.22 -6.15 9.17
C ASP A 415 -16.26 -4.62 9.26
N PHE A 416 -16.61 -3.96 8.16
CA PHE A 416 -16.65 -2.51 8.11
C PHE A 416 -17.55 -2.02 6.97
N LYS A 417 -18.09 -0.84 7.18
CA LYS A 417 -18.80 -0.06 6.16
C LYS A 417 -17.86 1.07 5.75
N THR A 418 -17.75 1.36 4.46
CA THR A 418 -16.89 2.44 3.96
C THR A 418 -17.70 3.48 3.22
N LEU A 419 -17.35 4.74 3.43
CA LEU A 419 -17.78 5.86 2.60
C LEU A 419 -16.58 6.34 1.79
N ASN A 420 -16.66 6.19 0.48
CA ASN A 420 -15.63 6.58 -0.45
C ASN A 420 -16.08 7.83 -1.22
N LEU A 421 -15.21 8.83 -1.31
CA LEU A 421 -15.49 10.11 -1.95
C LEU A 421 -14.45 10.40 -3.02
N GLY A 422 -14.90 10.73 -4.24
CA GLY A 422 -14.08 11.14 -5.37
C GLY A 422 -14.50 12.51 -5.88
N ILE A 423 -13.52 13.32 -6.31
CA ILE A 423 -13.76 14.60 -6.96
C ILE A 423 -12.91 14.65 -8.22
N ARG A 424 -13.49 15.22 -9.28
CA ARG A 424 -12.83 15.39 -10.56
C ARG A 424 -13.29 16.68 -11.22
N PHE A 425 -12.36 17.32 -11.93
CA PHE A 425 -12.69 18.35 -12.90
C PHE A 425 -12.07 18.04 -14.26
N ASP A 426 -12.83 18.18 -15.34
CA ASP A 426 -12.28 18.20 -16.71
C ASP A 426 -13.08 19.08 -17.67
N THR A 427 -12.53 19.36 -18.85
CA THR A 427 -13.14 20.26 -19.83
C THR A 427 -14.40 19.71 -20.52
N GLU A 428 -14.69 18.40 -20.43
CA GLU A 428 -15.87 17.78 -21.05
C GLU A 428 -17.05 17.67 -20.06
N ASP A 429 -16.79 17.16 -18.85
CA ASP A 429 -17.76 16.92 -17.77
C ASP A 429 -17.85 18.06 -16.75
N MET A 430 -16.94 19.04 -16.80
CA MET A 430 -16.76 20.09 -15.78
C MET A 430 -16.49 19.45 -14.41
N ALA A 431 -17.28 19.76 -13.39
CA ALA A 431 -17.11 19.19 -12.05
C ALA A 431 -17.93 17.89 -11.91
N ALA A 432 -17.28 16.85 -11.38
CA ALA A 432 -17.92 15.60 -11.00
C ALA A 432 -17.56 15.22 -9.56
N ILE A 433 -18.56 14.75 -8.82
CA ILE A 433 -18.42 14.22 -7.47
C ILE A 433 -18.92 12.78 -7.47
N LEU A 434 -18.15 11.87 -6.89
CA LEU A 434 -18.52 10.49 -6.67
C LEU A 434 -18.64 10.24 -5.17
N ALA A 435 -19.75 9.66 -4.76
CA ALA A 435 -19.91 9.08 -3.43
C ALA A 435 -20.22 7.60 -3.60
N ASN A 436 -19.52 6.77 -2.84
CA ASN A 436 -19.75 5.33 -2.81
C ASN A 436 -19.84 4.85 -1.37
N THR A 437 -20.77 3.95 -1.09
CA THR A 437 -20.77 3.19 0.16
C THR A 437 -20.73 1.70 -0.10
N THR A 438 -19.79 1.02 0.55
CA THR A 438 -19.68 -0.43 0.53
C THR A 438 -19.99 -0.97 1.92
N ILE A 439 -20.95 -1.88 2.01
CA ILE A 439 -21.38 -2.55 3.24
C ILE A 439 -21.12 -4.05 3.05
N ARG A 440 -20.18 -4.60 3.83
CA ARG A 440 -19.93 -6.04 3.91
C ARG A 440 -20.71 -6.60 5.09
N PHE A 441 -21.46 -7.68 4.86
CA PHE A 441 -22.21 -8.36 5.91
C PHE A 441 -21.46 -9.61 6.36
N ASN A 442 -21.21 -9.72 7.67
CA ASN A 442 -20.60 -10.89 8.28
C ASN A 442 -21.61 -12.05 8.46
N SER A 443 -22.29 -12.46 7.38
CA SER A 443 -23.30 -13.52 7.37
C SER A 443 -22.81 -14.78 6.64
N MET A 444 -23.47 -15.93 6.85
CA MET A 444 -23.21 -17.21 6.17
C MET A 444 -23.13 -17.10 4.63
N LEU A 445 -23.73 -16.07 4.02
CA LEU A 445 -23.72 -15.81 2.58
C LEU A 445 -22.63 -14.83 2.11
N ARG A 446 -21.88 -14.20 3.02
CA ARG A 446 -20.79 -13.24 2.73
C ARG A 446 -21.17 -12.22 1.66
N SER A 447 -22.33 -11.62 1.87
CA SER A 447 -22.92 -10.66 0.96
C SER A 447 -22.29 -9.28 1.11
N MET A 448 -22.27 -8.55 -0.01
CA MET A 448 -21.81 -7.17 -0.09
C MET A 448 -22.86 -6.34 -0.82
N VAL A 449 -23.15 -5.17 -0.27
CA VAL A 449 -23.91 -4.11 -0.93
C VAL A 449 -22.95 -2.99 -1.28
N ASP A 450 -22.98 -2.55 -2.53
CA ASP A 450 -22.25 -1.39 -3.03
C ASP A 450 -23.25 -0.40 -3.61
N VAL A 451 -23.22 0.86 -3.17
CA VAL A 451 -24.07 1.92 -3.71
C VAL A 451 -23.20 3.07 -4.16
N ARG A 452 -23.33 3.49 -5.41
CA ARG A 452 -22.58 4.59 -6.02
C ARG A 452 -23.51 5.67 -6.50
N ILE A 453 -23.14 6.91 -6.27
CA ILE A 453 -23.83 8.11 -6.74
C ILE A 453 -22.78 9.01 -7.38
N ARG A 454 -22.94 9.31 -8.66
CA ARG A 454 -22.12 10.29 -9.38
C ARG A 454 -22.96 11.52 -9.69
N LEU A 455 -22.54 12.66 -9.18
CA LEU A 455 -23.12 13.96 -9.48
C LEU A 455 -22.21 14.65 -10.50
N SER A 456 -22.68 14.80 -11.73
CA SER A 456 -21.97 15.49 -12.81
C SER A 456 -22.99 15.95 -13.87
N LYS A 457 -22.50 16.38 -15.04
CA LYS A 457 -23.33 16.61 -16.24
C LYS A 457 -24.11 15.36 -16.68
N ASN A 458 -23.56 14.16 -16.43
CA ASN A 458 -24.19 12.86 -16.71
C ASN A 458 -24.33 12.08 -15.39
N PRO A 459 -25.30 12.45 -14.53
CA PRO A 459 -25.43 11.87 -13.20
C PRO A 459 -25.96 10.43 -13.26
N TYR A 460 -25.53 9.60 -12.32
CA TYR A 460 -26.06 8.25 -12.18
C TYR A 460 -26.10 7.78 -10.71
N LEU A 461 -26.94 6.77 -10.49
CA LEU A 461 -26.97 5.94 -9.30
C LEU A 461 -26.79 4.48 -9.72
N GLN A 462 -25.94 3.75 -8.99
CA GLN A 462 -25.76 2.31 -9.14
C GLN A 462 -25.87 1.65 -7.77
N ALA A 463 -26.58 0.53 -7.71
CA ALA A 463 -26.68 -0.31 -6.53
C ALA A 463 -26.40 -1.76 -6.92
N ASP A 464 -25.38 -2.36 -6.32
CA ASP A 464 -24.97 -3.74 -6.54
C ASP A 464 -25.16 -4.54 -5.25
N TYR A 465 -25.80 -5.69 -5.36
CA TYR A 465 -25.82 -6.70 -4.32
C TYR A 465 -25.08 -7.93 -4.84
N SER A 466 -24.05 -8.36 -4.12
CA SER A 466 -23.26 -9.52 -4.49
C SER A 466 -23.13 -10.51 -3.34
N ILE A 467 -23.04 -11.78 -3.70
CA ILE A 467 -22.79 -12.92 -2.82
C ILE A 467 -21.43 -13.48 -3.24
N ASN A 468 -20.49 -13.49 -2.29
CA ASN A 468 -19.13 -13.95 -2.54
C ASN A 468 -18.94 -15.33 -1.90
N ARG A 469 -18.57 -16.34 -2.69
CA ARG A 469 -18.11 -17.63 -2.15
C ARG A 469 -16.58 -17.69 -2.28
N GLY A 470 -15.89 -17.37 -1.19
CA GLY A 470 -14.43 -17.27 -1.16
C GLY A 470 -13.89 -16.10 -2.01
N ILE A 471 -12.69 -16.27 -2.56
CA ILE A 471 -11.97 -15.24 -3.36
C ILE A 471 -12.27 -15.37 -4.87
N PHE A 472 -12.79 -16.52 -5.31
CA PHE A 472 -12.83 -16.91 -6.73
C PHE A 472 -14.20 -16.72 -7.40
N TYR A 473 -15.30 -16.60 -6.65
CA TYR A 473 -16.65 -16.59 -7.19
C TYR A 473 -17.50 -15.45 -6.63
N LYS A 474 -18.12 -14.69 -7.54
CA LYS A 474 -19.09 -13.65 -7.23
C LYS A 474 -20.34 -13.81 -8.10
N GLY A 475 -21.50 -13.82 -7.46
CA GLY A 475 -22.81 -13.75 -8.13
C GLY A 475 -23.64 -12.62 -7.54
N GLY A 476 -24.68 -12.16 -8.22
CA GLY A 476 -25.48 -11.05 -7.67
C GLY A 476 -26.44 -10.39 -8.63
N VAL A 477 -26.97 -9.25 -8.17
CA VAL A 477 -27.85 -8.38 -8.95
C VAL A 477 -27.35 -6.95 -8.90
N SER A 478 -27.55 -6.21 -9.98
CA SER A 478 -27.15 -4.80 -10.08
C SER A 478 -28.29 -3.97 -10.65
N TYR A 479 -28.47 -2.76 -10.15
CA TYR A 479 -29.38 -1.79 -10.74
C TYR A 479 -28.65 -0.47 -11.00
N PHE A 480 -28.72 0.01 -12.24
CA PHE A 480 -28.13 1.28 -12.66
C PHE A 480 -29.23 2.18 -13.23
N ILE A 481 -29.25 3.43 -12.80
CA ILE A 481 -30.06 4.49 -13.40
C ILE A 481 -29.17 5.71 -13.67
N GLY A 482 -29.16 6.20 -14.91
CA GLY A 482 -28.32 7.32 -15.29
C GLY A 482 -28.97 8.21 -16.34
N ARG A 483 -28.62 9.49 -16.31
CA ARG A 483 -29.00 10.47 -17.33
C ARG A 483 -27.78 10.78 -18.19
N ASN A 484 -27.92 10.65 -19.51
CA ASN A 484 -26.84 10.91 -20.46
C ASN A 484 -27.29 11.92 -21.50
N ARG A 485 -26.38 12.84 -21.85
CA ARG A 485 -26.49 13.69 -23.05
C ARG A 485 -25.41 13.29 -24.04
N VAL A 486 -25.83 12.79 -25.20
CA VAL A 486 -24.92 12.39 -26.28
C VAL A 486 -24.91 13.46 -27.36
N SER A 487 -23.70 13.85 -27.78
CA SER A 487 -23.46 14.78 -28.87
C SER A 487 -22.65 14.09 -29.97
N LEU A 488 -23.23 13.98 -31.16
CA LEU A 488 -22.62 13.35 -32.32
C LEU A 488 -22.14 14.41 -33.30
N TYR A 489 -20.91 14.21 -33.78
CA TYR A 489 -20.25 15.11 -34.71
C TYR A 489 -20.16 14.47 -36.11
N ASP A 490 -20.00 15.33 -37.11
CA ASP A 490 -19.56 14.96 -38.45
C ASP A 490 -18.48 15.95 -38.88
N ARG A 491 -17.26 15.45 -39.09
CA ARG A 491 -16.07 16.24 -39.39
C ARG A 491 -15.83 17.39 -38.41
N GLY A 492 -16.01 17.12 -37.11
CA GLY A 492 -15.82 18.11 -36.03
C GLY A 492 -16.93 19.17 -35.91
N LYS A 493 -17.98 19.13 -36.72
CA LYS A 493 -19.18 19.95 -36.58
C LYS A 493 -20.27 19.16 -35.84
N LEU A 494 -20.95 19.79 -34.89
CA LEU A 494 -22.05 19.15 -34.17
C LEU A 494 -23.18 18.84 -35.14
N ALA A 495 -23.48 17.56 -35.34
CA ALA A 495 -24.53 17.12 -36.24
C ALA A 495 -25.86 16.96 -35.48
N HIS A 496 -25.84 16.17 -34.41
CA HIS A 496 -27.04 15.81 -33.65
C HIS A 496 -26.74 15.71 -32.16
N SER A 497 -27.69 16.08 -31.30
CA SER A 497 -27.60 15.77 -29.87
C SER A 497 -28.92 15.25 -29.34
N TYR A 498 -28.84 14.27 -28.44
CA TYR A 498 -30.01 13.67 -27.82
C TYR A 498 -29.70 13.33 -26.36
N SER A 499 -30.74 13.33 -25.53
CA SER A 499 -30.62 12.95 -24.14
C SER A 499 -31.49 11.73 -23.85
N PHE A 500 -31.07 10.91 -22.89
CA PHE A 500 -31.87 9.78 -22.43
C PHE A 500 -31.60 9.43 -20.98
N THR A 501 -32.57 8.77 -20.36
CA THR A 501 -32.42 8.07 -19.10
C THR A 501 -32.24 6.59 -19.41
N ARG A 502 -31.16 5.99 -18.91
CA ARG A 502 -30.88 4.56 -19.00
C ARG A 502 -31.18 3.92 -17.66
N ASN A 503 -32.05 2.91 -17.69
CA ASN A 503 -32.25 1.99 -16.58
C ASN A 503 -31.64 0.65 -16.97
N THR A 504 -30.86 0.03 -16.08
CA THR A 504 -30.27 -1.27 -16.35
C THR A 504 -30.40 -2.15 -15.12
N PHE A 505 -31.12 -3.26 -15.26
CA PHE A 505 -31.16 -4.32 -14.26
C PHE A 505 -30.26 -5.47 -14.73
N GLY A 506 -29.24 -5.80 -13.95
CA GLY A 506 -28.25 -6.83 -14.27
C GLY A 506 -28.41 -8.05 -13.37
N LEU A 507 -28.34 -9.23 -13.97
CA LEU A 507 -28.23 -10.52 -13.30
C LEU A 507 -26.82 -11.08 -13.57
N ASN A 508 -26.02 -11.17 -12.51
CA ASN A 508 -24.67 -11.71 -12.55
C ASN A 508 -24.71 -13.16 -12.10
N PHE A 509 -24.71 -14.09 -13.07
CA PHE A 509 -24.75 -15.52 -12.77
C PHE A 509 -23.44 -16.00 -12.16
N SER A 510 -22.33 -15.65 -12.80
CA SER A 510 -21.00 -16.00 -12.30
C SER A 510 -19.94 -15.02 -12.78
N GLU A 511 -19.16 -14.51 -11.84
CA GLU A 511 -17.89 -13.84 -12.07
C GLU A 511 -16.79 -14.69 -11.40
N PHE A 512 -15.99 -15.34 -12.24
CA PHE A 512 -14.88 -16.17 -11.83
C PHE A 512 -13.58 -15.36 -11.86
N HIS A 513 -12.85 -15.34 -10.76
CA HIS A 513 -11.54 -14.68 -10.67
C HIS A 513 -10.45 -15.73 -10.51
N PHE A 514 -9.49 -15.77 -11.43
CA PHE A 514 -8.32 -16.67 -11.36
C PHE A 514 -7.04 -15.84 -11.46
N TYR A 515 -6.41 -15.53 -10.33
CA TYR A 515 -5.22 -14.67 -10.26
C TYR A 515 -5.44 -13.32 -10.99
N ASN A 516 -4.83 -13.18 -12.16
CA ASN A 516 -4.88 -12.01 -13.03
C ASN A 516 -5.99 -12.10 -14.09
N MET A 517 -6.88 -13.09 -14.01
CA MET A 517 -7.96 -13.33 -14.98
C MET A 517 -9.34 -13.20 -14.36
N LYS A 518 -10.29 -12.66 -15.11
CA LYS A 518 -11.73 -12.60 -14.80
C LYS A 518 -12.50 -13.18 -15.97
N LEU A 519 -13.49 -14.00 -15.67
CA LEU A 519 -14.52 -14.41 -16.61
C LEU A 519 -15.89 -14.11 -16.01
N HIS A 520 -16.70 -13.32 -16.70
CA HIS A 520 -17.99 -12.84 -16.23
C HIS A 520 -19.09 -13.21 -17.22
N LEU A 521 -20.09 -13.93 -16.72
CA LEU A 521 -21.31 -14.30 -17.44
C LEU A 521 -22.51 -13.61 -16.78
N GLY A 522 -23.28 -12.89 -17.59
CA GLY A 522 -24.46 -12.18 -17.07
C GLY A 522 -25.47 -11.78 -18.14
N VAL A 523 -26.56 -11.20 -17.66
CA VAL A 523 -27.66 -10.67 -18.48
C VAL A 523 -28.04 -9.29 -17.99
N ASN A 524 -28.11 -8.32 -18.90
CA ASN A 524 -28.60 -6.97 -18.61
C ASN A 524 -29.93 -6.71 -19.32
N PHE A 525 -30.90 -6.21 -18.56
CA PHE A 525 -32.16 -5.66 -19.05
C PHE A 525 -32.03 -4.15 -19.07
N GLU A 526 -31.97 -3.56 -20.26
CA GLU A 526 -31.71 -2.13 -20.44
C GLU A 526 -32.94 -1.44 -21.01
N TYR A 527 -33.43 -0.40 -20.34
CA TYR A 527 -34.53 0.43 -20.84
C TYR A 527 -34.04 1.87 -21.04
N TYR A 528 -34.24 2.36 -22.27
CA TYR A 528 -33.86 3.71 -22.66
C TYR A 528 -35.12 4.57 -22.81
N HIS A 529 -35.13 5.71 -22.12
CA HIS A 529 -36.16 6.73 -22.24
C HIS A 529 -35.54 8.02 -22.81
N TYR A 530 -35.86 8.36 -24.06
CA TYR A 530 -35.29 9.50 -24.78
C TYR A 530 -36.10 10.78 -24.53
N PHE A 531 -35.39 11.90 -24.37
CA PHE A 531 -35.95 13.25 -24.23
C PHE A 531 -34.95 14.29 -24.80
N ASP A 532 -35.38 15.54 -25.01
CA ASP A 532 -34.54 16.64 -25.52
C ASP A 532 -33.72 16.28 -26.79
N VAL A 533 -34.40 15.84 -27.85
CA VAL A 533 -33.76 15.53 -29.14
C VAL A 533 -33.64 16.82 -29.96
N LEU A 534 -32.44 17.42 -29.97
CA LEU A 534 -32.14 18.65 -30.71
C LEU A 534 -31.44 18.30 -32.03
N GLN A 535 -32.06 18.69 -33.15
CA GLN A 535 -31.53 18.48 -34.51
C GLN A 535 -31.09 19.81 -35.13
N ASN A 536 -29.97 19.79 -35.84
CA ASN A 536 -29.61 20.89 -36.72
C ASN A 536 -30.30 20.69 -38.09
N GLN A 537 -30.85 21.75 -38.68
CA GLN A 537 -31.71 21.72 -39.88
C GLN A 537 -30.97 21.35 -41.17
N SER A 538 -30.37 20.16 -41.27
CA SER A 538 -29.76 19.65 -42.50
C SER A 538 -29.70 18.11 -42.48
N GLY A 539 -30.84 17.47 -42.73
CA GLY A 539 -30.93 16.18 -43.41
C GLY A 539 -30.36 14.93 -42.72
N THR A 540 -31.09 14.39 -41.74
CA THR A 540 -31.44 12.95 -41.60
C THR A 540 -32.41 12.83 -40.43
N SER A 541 -33.61 12.30 -40.66
CA SER A 541 -34.64 12.18 -39.63
C SER A 541 -34.14 11.34 -38.44
N ALA A 542 -34.38 11.80 -37.20
CA ALA A 542 -34.19 11.01 -35.98
C ALA A 542 -35.23 9.87 -35.84
N THR A 543 -35.53 9.16 -36.92
CA THR A 543 -36.61 8.16 -37.04
C THR A 543 -36.35 6.87 -36.26
N GLY A 544 -35.24 6.75 -35.52
CA GLY A 544 -34.86 5.54 -34.77
C GLY A 544 -34.79 5.68 -33.25
N MET A 545 -34.89 6.89 -32.67
CA MET A 545 -34.75 7.10 -31.22
C MET A 545 -36.11 7.04 -30.54
N ARG A 546 -36.54 5.83 -30.18
CA ARG A 546 -37.79 5.57 -29.45
C ARG A 546 -37.50 4.92 -28.12
N ASN A 547 -38.35 5.18 -27.14
CA ASN A 547 -38.30 4.51 -25.85
C ASN A 547 -38.43 3.00 -26.06
N LYS A 548 -37.41 2.24 -25.65
CA LYS A 548 -37.34 0.80 -25.94
C LYS A 548 -36.46 0.08 -24.93
N GLY A 549 -36.87 -1.16 -24.63
CA GLY A 549 -36.12 -2.10 -23.82
C GLY A 549 -35.29 -3.05 -24.68
N TYR A 550 -34.14 -3.48 -24.16
CA TYR A 550 -33.25 -4.45 -24.75
C TYR A 550 -32.76 -5.44 -23.71
N VAL A 551 -32.46 -6.66 -24.14
CA VAL A 551 -31.82 -7.69 -23.32
C VAL A 551 -30.46 -8.00 -23.91
N ASN A 552 -29.43 -8.01 -23.07
CA ASN A 552 -28.04 -8.22 -23.44
C ASN A 552 -27.47 -9.41 -22.65
N TYR A 553 -27.26 -10.52 -23.34
CA TYR A 553 -26.60 -11.71 -22.80
C TYR A 553 -25.11 -11.60 -23.12
N PHE A 554 -24.23 -11.61 -22.11
CA PHE A 554 -22.82 -11.34 -22.36
C PHE A 554 -21.89 -12.33 -21.65
N LEU A 555 -20.76 -12.55 -22.32
CA LEU A 555 -19.56 -13.17 -21.78
C LEU A 555 -18.43 -12.16 -21.88
N GLU A 556 -17.84 -11.82 -20.75
CA GLU A 556 -16.70 -10.89 -20.67
C GLU A 556 -15.50 -11.61 -20.06
N GLY A 557 -14.34 -11.47 -20.69
CA GLY A 557 -13.07 -11.96 -20.16
C GLY A 557 -12.06 -10.83 -20.04
N MET A 558 -11.25 -10.87 -18.99
CA MET A 558 -10.19 -9.88 -18.74
C MET A 558 -8.95 -10.59 -18.21
N TYR A 559 -7.78 -10.21 -18.69
CA TYR A 559 -6.48 -10.52 -18.15
C TYR A 559 -5.75 -9.22 -17.84
N ASP A 560 -5.28 -9.04 -16.60
CA ASP A 560 -4.59 -7.81 -16.18
C ASP A 560 -3.50 -8.09 -15.14
N ASN A 561 -2.26 -7.93 -15.59
CA ASN A 561 -1.07 -7.96 -14.74
C ASN A 561 -0.28 -6.63 -14.81
N LEU A 562 -0.94 -5.52 -15.16
CA LEU A 562 -0.30 -4.21 -15.17
C LEU A 562 0.25 -3.86 -13.78
N ASP A 563 1.42 -3.23 -13.74
CA ASP A 563 2.06 -2.80 -12.50
C ASP A 563 1.37 -1.59 -11.85
N ARG A 564 0.75 -0.74 -12.66
CA ARG A 564 0.01 0.47 -12.23
C ARG A 564 -1.26 0.62 -13.06
N SER A 565 -2.29 1.22 -12.47
CA SER A 565 -3.55 1.54 -13.17
C SER A 565 -3.38 2.75 -14.10
N ASN A 566 -2.79 3.82 -13.58
CA ASN A 566 -2.46 5.03 -14.34
C ASN A 566 -0.98 4.99 -14.72
N TYR A 567 -0.70 5.29 -15.98
CA TYR A 567 0.66 5.31 -16.53
C TYR A 567 1.44 4.01 -16.24
N PRO A 568 0.93 2.83 -16.67
CA PRO A 568 1.62 1.56 -16.45
C PRO A 568 3.02 1.57 -17.09
N THR A 569 3.96 0.85 -16.49
CA THR A 569 5.35 0.71 -16.96
C THR A 569 5.67 -0.71 -17.40
N ALA A 570 4.91 -1.70 -16.93
CA ALA A 570 5.09 -3.12 -17.23
C ALA A 570 3.74 -3.87 -17.19
N GLY A 571 3.76 -5.11 -17.66
CA GLY A 571 2.58 -5.97 -17.74
C GLY A 571 1.79 -5.80 -19.04
N GLN A 572 0.55 -6.27 -19.05
CA GLN A 572 -0.38 -6.21 -20.16
C GLN A 572 -1.82 -6.27 -19.64
N LEU A 573 -2.70 -5.64 -20.40
CA LEU A 573 -4.14 -5.70 -20.21
C LEU A 573 -4.74 -6.25 -21.51
N PHE A 574 -5.57 -7.28 -21.37
CA PHE A 574 -6.36 -7.85 -22.45
C PHE A 574 -7.78 -8.00 -21.96
N SER A 575 -8.76 -7.58 -22.75
CA SER A 575 -10.16 -7.87 -22.47
C SER A 575 -10.92 -8.17 -23.74
N PHE A 576 -11.94 -9.01 -23.61
CA PHE A 576 -12.90 -9.25 -24.66
C PHE A 576 -14.31 -9.26 -24.08
N ARG A 577 -15.28 -8.91 -24.92
CA ARG A 577 -16.70 -9.06 -24.61
C ARG A 577 -17.44 -9.58 -25.83
N TYR A 578 -18.15 -10.68 -25.66
CA TYR A 578 -19.12 -11.17 -26.62
C TYR A 578 -20.52 -10.96 -26.05
N ALA A 579 -21.42 -10.35 -26.84
CA ALA A 579 -22.77 -10.02 -26.42
C ALA A 579 -23.79 -10.41 -27.49
N ILE A 580 -24.94 -10.89 -27.07
CA ILE A 580 -26.13 -11.13 -27.91
C ILE A 580 -27.21 -10.15 -27.46
N LEU A 581 -27.67 -9.30 -28.37
CA LEU A 581 -28.69 -8.29 -28.11
C LEU A 581 -30.04 -8.70 -28.70
N THR A 582 -31.09 -8.58 -27.90
CA THR A 582 -32.49 -8.80 -28.30
C THR A 582 -33.38 -7.67 -27.79
N ASP A 583 -34.57 -7.51 -28.37
CA ASP A 583 -35.61 -6.59 -27.88
C ASP A 583 -36.83 -7.31 -27.29
N ASN A 584 -36.91 -8.63 -27.47
CA ASN A 584 -37.98 -9.49 -26.96
C ASN A 584 -37.44 -10.83 -26.44
N PHE A 585 -36.21 -10.86 -25.91
CA PHE A 585 -35.48 -12.03 -25.39
C PHE A 585 -34.91 -13.00 -26.44
N TYR A 586 -35.41 -13.04 -27.67
CA TYR A 586 -34.95 -14.02 -28.69
C TYR A 586 -34.75 -13.46 -30.11
N GLN A 587 -35.20 -12.24 -30.39
CA GLN A 587 -35.06 -11.54 -31.67
C GLN A 587 -34.63 -10.08 -31.45
N MET A 588 -34.22 -9.42 -32.54
CA MET A 588 -34.04 -7.98 -32.59
C MET A 588 -34.85 -7.42 -33.76
N ASN A 589 -35.81 -6.53 -33.51
CA ASN A 589 -36.65 -5.92 -34.55
C ASN A 589 -37.28 -6.95 -35.50
N HIS A 590 -37.84 -8.03 -34.95
CA HIS A 590 -38.42 -9.17 -35.70
C HIS A 590 -37.43 -9.92 -36.62
N ARG A 591 -36.13 -9.77 -36.37
CA ARG A 591 -35.04 -10.47 -37.07
C ARG A 591 -34.16 -11.22 -36.09
N LEU A 592 -33.11 -11.87 -36.60
CA LEU A 592 -32.10 -12.54 -35.77
C LEU A 592 -31.50 -11.59 -34.72
N PRO A 593 -31.16 -12.08 -33.52
CA PRO A 593 -30.41 -11.34 -32.51
C PRO A 593 -29.14 -10.70 -33.08
N VAL A 594 -28.69 -9.63 -32.44
CA VAL A 594 -27.46 -8.94 -32.84
C VAL A 594 -26.31 -9.47 -32.00
N SER A 595 -25.39 -10.21 -32.62
CA SER A 595 -24.12 -10.51 -31.99
C SER A 595 -23.19 -9.30 -32.08
N VAL A 596 -22.45 -9.05 -31.00
CA VAL A 596 -21.44 -8.01 -30.88
C VAL A 596 -20.19 -8.61 -30.24
N PHE A 597 -19.03 -8.37 -30.84
CA PHE A 597 -17.73 -8.73 -30.28
C PHE A 597 -16.89 -7.48 -30.07
N GLN A 598 -16.29 -7.34 -28.89
CA GLN A 598 -15.38 -6.26 -28.54
C GLN A 598 -14.08 -6.85 -28.00
N LEU A 599 -12.97 -6.19 -28.34
CA LEU A 599 -11.61 -6.56 -27.96
C LEU A 599 -10.85 -5.32 -27.54
N SER A 600 -10.08 -5.42 -26.46
CA SER A 600 -9.09 -4.41 -26.05
C SER A 600 -7.79 -5.09 -25.65
N PHE A 601 -6.67 -4.51 -26.06
CA PHE A 601 -5.34 -4.96 -25.70
C PHE A 601 -4.41 -3.76 -25.47
N MET A 602 -3.55 -3.84 -24.46
CA MET A 602 -2.53 -2.85 -24.15
C MET A 602 -1.30 -3.54 -23.55
N LYS A 603 -0.11 -3.11 -23.96
CA LYS A 603 1.16 -3.62 -23.40
C LYS A 603 2.21 -2.50 -23.28
N PRO A 604 2.47 -1.96 -22.09
CA PRO A 604 3.61 -1.06 -21.88
C PRO A 604 4.95 -1.76 -22.12
N VAL A 605 5.86 -1.05 -22.77
CA VAL A 605 7.24 -1.48 -23.03
C VAL A 605 8.18 -0.38 -22.55
N LYS A 606 9.05 -0.72 -21.59
CA LYS A 606 10.13 0.17 -21.13
C LYS A 606 11.27 0.13 -22.15
N LEU A 607 11.57 1.28 -22.78
CA LEU A 607 12.71 1.43 -23.70
C LEU A 607 13.97 1.93 -22.98
N SER A 608 13.80 2.79 -21.97
CA SER A 608 14.87 3.23 -21.06
C SER A 608 14.28 3.57 -19.69
N ASP A 609 15.09 4.04 -18.74
CA ASP A 609 14.59 4.50 -17.43
C ASP A 609 13.63 5.69 -17.50
N GLN A 610 13.66 6.44 -18.59
CA GLN A 610 12.81 7.61 -18.79
C GLN A 610 11.78 7.42 -19.92
N LEU A 611 12.00 6.51 -20.87
CA LEU A 611 11.13 6.36 -22.05
C LEU A 611 10.32 5.05 -22.03
N TYR A 612 9.01 5.19 -22.19
CA TYR A 612 8.05 4.09 -22.27
C TYR A 612 7.21 4.23 -23.54
N VAL A 613 6.91 3.09 -24.17
CA VAL A 613 6.01 3.01 -25.32
C VAL A 613 4.91 2.01 -25.02
N THR A 614 3.66 2.42 -25.18
CA THR A 614 2.48 1.58 -24.91
C THR A 614 1.63 1.43 -26.18
N PRO A 615 1.86 0.38 -26.97
CA PRO A 615 0.90 -0.04 -27.99
C PRO A 615 -0.43 -0.47 -27.37
N SER A 616 -1.52 -0.08 -28.02
CA SER A 616 -2.86 -0.52 -27.69
C SER A 616 -3.71 -0.75 -28.93
N VAL A 617 -4.63 -1.71 -28.85
CA VAL A 617 -5.58 -2.08 -29.90
C VAL A 617 -6.97 -2.16 -29.29
N ASN A 618 -7.94 -1.50 -29.91
CA ASN A 618 -9.35 -1.60 -29.57
C ASN A 618 -10.13 -1.98 -30.83
N ALA A 619 -11.00 -2.97 -30.76
CA ALA A 619 -11.84 -3.37 -31.89
C ALA A 619 -13.25 -3.69 -31.44
N ARG A 620 -14.22 -3.38 -32.30
CA ARG A 620 -15.62 -3.74 -32.09
C ARG A 620 -16.29 -4.13 -33.40
N ILE A 621 -16.95 -5.28 -33.40
CA ILE A 621 -17.60 -5.90 -34.56
C ILE A 621 -19.06 -6.16 -34.21
N ILE A 622 -19.97 -5.70 -35.06
CA ILE A 622 -21.39 -5.96 -35.03
C ILE A 622 -21.71 -6.87 -36.22
N PHE A 623 -22.32 -8.03 -35.97
CA PHE A 623 -22.44 -9.08 -36.99
C PHE A 623 -23.63 -8.89 -37.96
N ASN A 624 -24.59 -8.00 -37.67
CA ASN A 624 -25.70 -7.70 -38.57
C ASN A 624 -26.24 -6.27 -38.41
N ASP A 625 -27.00 -5.83 -39.42
CA ASP A 625 -27.52 -4.46 -39.52
C ASP A 625 -28.79 -4.17 -38.70
N SER A 626 -29.35 -5.16 -38.01
CA SER A 626 -30.53 -4.98 -37.16
C SER A 626 -30.21 -4.19 -35.87
N VAL A 627 -28.94 -3.82 -35.66
CA VAL A 627 -28.46 -3.11 -34.47
C VAL A 627 -29.13 -1.73 -34.31
N PRO A 628 -29.72 -1.45 -33.13
CA PRO A 628 -30.26 -0.13 -32.82
C PRO A 628 -29.17 0.96 -32.80
N ALA A 629 -29.57 2.21 -33.07
CA ALA A 629 -28.66 3.35 -33.08
C ALA A 629 -27.83 3.47 -31.79
N ILE A 630 -28.44 3.21 -30.62
CA ILE A 630 -27.77 3.30 -29.32
C ILE A 630 -26.64 2.28 -29.14
N TYR A 631 -26.59 1.21 -29.93
CA TYR A 631 -25.54 0.16 -29.87
C TYR A 631 -24.61 0.15 -31.10
N ARG A 632 -24.74 1.12 -32.01
CA ARG A 632 -23.79 1.32 -33.13
C ARG A 632 -22.39 1.64 -32.58
N ASN A 633 -21.39 1.50 -33.45
CA ASN A 633 -20.02 1.84 -33.12
C ASN A 633 -19.86 3.36 -33.09
N TYR A 634 -19.13 3.87 -32.09
CA TYR A 634 -18.79 5.28 -31.97
C TYR A 634 -17.30 5.42 -31.67
N VAL A 635 -16.63 6.35 -32.36
CA VAL A 635 -15.21 6.65 -32.16
C VAL A 635 -15.04 8.15 -31.95
N GLY A 636 -14.27 8.53 -30.92
CA GLY A 636 -13.91 9.91 -30.62
C GLY A 636 -13.92 10.22 -29.12
N GLY A 637 -13.57 11.45 -28.77
CA GLY A 637 -13.36 11.89 -27.38
C GLY A 637 -12.06 11.37 -26.76
N VAL A 638 -11.82 11.74 -25.50
CA VAL A 638 -10.56 11.46 -24.78
C VAL A 638 -10.57 10.10 -24.06
N PHE A 639 -11.72 9.65 -23.58
CA PHE A 639 -11.85 8.39 -22.82
C PHE A 639 -12.80 7.40 -23.49
N ASP A 640 -12.46 6.12 -23.38
CA ASP A 640 -13.37 5.03 -23.71
C ASP A 640 -14.60 5.10 -22.81
N GLY A 641 -15.77 4.79 -23.35
CA GLY A 641 -16.99 4.68 -22.55
C GLY A 641 -17.58 6.00 -22.03
N HIS A 642 -17.06 7.17 -22.41
CA HIS A 642 -17.39 8.45 -21.76
C HIS A 642 -18.88 8.81 -21.82
N SER A 643 -19.48 8.92 -23.01
CA SER A 643 -20.92 9.18 -23.13
C SER A 643 -21.74 7.90 -23.35
N LEU A 644 -21.13 6.88 -23.98
CA LEU A 644 -21.74 5.58 -24.26
C LEU A 644 -20.75 4.45 -23.95
N PRO A 645 -21.17 3.33 -23.34
CA PRO A 645 -20.27 2.25 -22.93
C PRO A 645 -19.38 1.68 -24.05
N GLN A 646 -19.86 1.67 -25.29
CA GLN A 646 -19.14 1.14 -26.45
C GLN A 646 -18.33 2.17 -27.24
N GLN A 647 -18.24 3.42 -26.75
CA GLN A 647 -17.41 4.46 -27.35
C GLN A 647 -15.93 4.06 -27.25
N ILE A 648 -15.23 4.09 -28.38
CA ILE A 648 -13.77 3.94 -28.44
C ILE A 648 -13.14 5.33 -28.53
N ALA A 649 -12.21 5.65 -27.65
CA ALA A 649 -11.53 6.93 -27.62
C ALA A 649 -10.70 7.15 -28.88
N LEU A 650 -10.67 8.41 -29.33
CA LEU A 650 -9.72 8.88 -30.33
C LEU A 650 -9.20 10.25 -29.88
N PRO A 651 -8.22 10.27 -28.96
CA PRO A 651 -7.71 11.52 -28.39
C PRO A 651 -7.26 12.49 -29.49
N GLY A 652 -7.65 13.76 -29.34
CA GLY A 652 -7.50 14.81 -30.36
C GLY A 652 -8.71 15.03 -31.27
N SER A 653 -9.82 14.35 -31.02
CA SER A 653 -11.12 14.65 -31.65
C SER A 653 -11.99 15.53 -30.74
N ARG A 654 -12.90 16.33 -31.33
CA ARG A 654 -13.84 17.22 -30.59
C ARG A 654 -14.91 16.46 -29.82
N GLY A 655 -15.17 15.22 -30.21
CA GLY A 655 -16.27 14.39 -29.75
C GLY A 655 -16.36 13.14 -30.62
N MET A 656 -17.42 12.36 -30.43
CA MET A 656 -17.58 11.10 -31.14
C MET A 656 -18.36 11.22 -32.45
N GLU A 657 -17.99 10.38 -33.41
CA GLU A 657 -18.70 10.18 -34.67
C GLU A 657 -19.15 8.72 -34.80
N MET A 658 -20.25 8.49 -35.54
CA MET A 658 -20.79 7.15 -35.74
C MET A 658 -19.96 6.39 -36.78
N MET A 659 -19.61 5.15 -36.47
CA MET A 659 -18.83 4.26 -37.33
C MET A 659 -19.70 3.13 -37.91
N LYS A 660 -19.14 2.45 -38.92
CA LYS A 660 -19.74 1.24 -39.53
C LYS A 660 -19.67 0.03 -38.59
N ASN A 661 -20.26 -1.10 -38.98
CA ASN A 661 -20.42 -2.29 -38.12
C ASN A 661 -19.13 -2.89 -37.57
N SER A 662 -18.02 -2.76 -38.28
CA SER A 662 -16.69 -3.18 -37.82
C SER A 662 -15.80 -1.97 -37.69
N VAL A 663 -15.14 -1.81 -36.55
CA VAL A 663 -14.18 -0.75 -36.29
C VAL A 663 -12.97 -1.31 -35.54
N ALA A 664 -11.79 -0.83 -35.91
CA ALA A 664 -10.54 -1.14 -35.22
C ALA A 664 -9.71 0.14 -35.08
N THR A 665 -9.16 0.35 -33.89
CA THR A 665 -8.30 1.47 -33.53
C THR A 665 -7.00 0.94 -32.96
N VAL A 666 -5.88 1.42 -33.48
CA VAL A 666 -4.53 1.15 -32.96
C VAL A 666 -3.97 2.47 -32.46
N ALA A 667 -3.29 2.45 -31.31
CA ALA A 667 -2.59 3.61 -30.80
C ALA A 667 -1.21 3.25 -30.25
N LEU A 668 -0.29 4.20 -30.38
CA LEU A 668 1.05 4.17 -29.79
C LEU A 668 1.16 5.38 -28.85
N ASN A 669 1.33 5.10 -27.56
CA ASN A 669 1.55 6.12 -26.55
C ASN A 669 3.03 6.17 -26.18
N PHE A 670 3.69 7.29 -26.43
CA PHE A 670 5.04 7.57 -25.98
C PHE A 670 4.97 8.37 -24.69
N ARG A 671 5.74 7.96 -23.68
CA ARG A 671 5.81 8.66 -22.38
C ARG A 671 7.25 8.85 -21.97
N PHE A 672 7.62 10.09 -21.69
CA PHE A 672 8.91 10.49 -21.15
C PHE A 672 8.76 10.95 -19.69
N ALA A 673 9.41 10.26 -18.76
CA ALA A 673 9.37 10.55 -17.33
C ALA A 673 10.43 11.60 -16.94
N LEU A 674 9.97 12.77 -16.52
CA LEU A 674 10.82 13.85 -15.99
C LEU A 674 11.20 13.59 -14.53
N SER A 675 10.28 12.98 -13.79
CA SER A 675 10.45 12.46 -12.42
C SER A 675 9.44 11.35 -12.18
N PRO A 676 9.46 10.62 -11.04
CA PRO A 676 8.54 9.50 -10.80
C PRO A 676 7.04 9.82 -10.96
N ASN A 677 6.67 11.10 -10.81
CA ASN A 677 5.28 11.59 -10.84
C ASN A 677 5.01 12.60 -11.96
N ARG A 678 5.97 12.94 -12.84
CA ARG A 678 5.80 13.96 -13.90
C ARG A 678 6.21 13.41 -15.26
N PHE A 679 5.34 13.59 -16.25
CA PHE A 679 5.48 12.97 -17.56
C PHE A 679 5.16 13.94 -18.69
N LEU A 680 5.94 13.86 -19.76
CA LEU A 680 5.53 14.32 -21.09
C LEU A 680 5.02 13.10 -21.85
N HIS A 681 3.93 13.26 -22.60
CA HIS A 681 3.40 12.18 -23.42
C HIS A 681 3.01 12.65 -24.81
N ALA A 682 3.11 11.75 -25.77
CA ALA A 682 2.62 11.91 -27.12
C ALA A 682 1.86 10.64 -27.53
N ASN A 683 0.66 10.79 -28.08
CA ASN A 683 -0.12 9.69 -28.63
C ASN A 683 -0.21 9.83 -30.14
N ALA A 684 -0.07 8.72 -30.86
CA ALA A 684 -0.49 8.59 -32.24
C ALA A 684 -1.55 7.49 -32.31
N ASN A 685 -2.69 7.78 -32.94
CA ASN A 685 -3.81 6.86 -33.06
C ASN A 685 -4.33 6.78 -34.50
N MET A 686 -4.85 5.61 -34.86
CA MET A 686 -5.29 5.26 -36.20
C MET A 686 -6.54 4.40 -36.10
N SER A 687 -7.62 4.79 -36.77
CA SER A 687 -8.90 4.07 -36.80
C SER A 687 -9.33 3.75 -38.22
N VAL A 688 -9.83 2.53 -38.40
CA VAL A 688 -10.45 2.06 -39.65
C VAL A 688 -11.82 1.48 -39.35
N HIS A 689 -12.77 1.67 -40.26
CA HIS A 689 -14.10 1.08 -40.12
C HIS A 689 -14.69 0.61 -41.46
N ASN A 690 -15.44 -0.48 -41.42
CA ASN A 690 -16.13 -1.08 -42.57
C ASN A 690 -17.40 -1.80 -42.11
N ASP A 691 -18.32 -2.10 -43.03
CA ASP A 691 -19.50 -2.90 -42.71
C ASP A 691 -19.12 -4.39 -42.50
N GLN A 692 -18.04 -4.84 -43.16
CA GLN A 692 -17.54 -6.22 -43.09
C GLN A 692 -16.13 -6.26 -42.50
N PHE A 693 -15.92 -7.03 -41.44
CA PHE A 693 -14.64 -7.05 -40.69
C PHE A 693 -13.43 -7.42 -41.55
N TYR A 694 -13.59 -8.35 -42.50
CA TYR A 694 -12.51 -8.80 -43.38
C TYR A 694 -12.12 -7.76 -44.45
N LYS A 695 -12.91 -6.70 -44.62
CA LYS A 695 -12.61 -5.54 -45.48
C LYS A 695 -12.05 -4.34 -44.72
N LEU A 696 -11.74 -4.49 -43.42
CA LEU A 696 -11.03 -3.45 -42.67
C LEU A 696 -9.69 -3.09 -43.33
N PRO A 697 -8.86 -4.05 -43.78
CA PRO A 697 -7.70 -3.74 -44.62
C PRO A 697 -8.15 -3.05 -45.92
N GLY A 698 -7.60 -1.87 -46.21
CA GLY A 698 -7.96 -1.06 -47.39
C GLY A 698 -9.16 -0.11 -47.20
N SER A 699 -9.76 -0.07 -46.01
CA SER A 699 -10.78 0.94 -45.67
C SER A 699 -10.16 2.33 -45.46
N LYS A 700 -10.99 3.37 -45.53
CA LYS A 700 -10.57 4.75 -45.23
C LYS A 700 -10.02 4.81 -43.80
N LEU A 701 -8.80 5.35 -43.70
CA LEU A 701 -8.07 5.53 -42.45
C LEU A 701 -8.34 6.92 -41.87
N PHE A 702 -8.67 6.95 -40.58
CA PHE A 702 -8.68 8.16 -39.75
C PHE A 702 -7.48 8.10 -38.82
N TRP A 703 -6.84 9.23 -38.59
CA TRP A 703 -5.67 9.32 -37.73
C TRP A 703 -5.83 10.50 -36.79
N GLY A 704 -5.17 10.42 -35.65
CA GLY A 704 -5.11 11.50 -34.70
C GLY A 704 -3.85 11.39 -33.85
N GLY A 705 -3.61 12.43 -33.08
CA GLY A 705 -2.56 12.43 -32.10
C GLY A 705 -2.71 13.58 -31.13
N ASN A 706 -2.08 13.42 -29.97
CA ASN A 706 -2.00 14.46 -28.97
C ASN A 706 -0.60 14.53 -28.38
N ILE A 707 -0.28 15.70 -27.83
CA ILE A 707 0.88 15.92 -26.98
C ILE A 707 0.40 16.52 -25.67
N GLY A 708 1.04 16.17 -24.56
CA GLY A 708 0.60 16.67 -23.28
C GLY A 708 1.62 16.51 -22.16
N TYR A 709 1.33 17.23 -21.08
CA TYR A 709 1.99 17.09 -19.79
C TYR A 709 1.03 16.43 -18.82
N SER A 710 1.55 15.54 -17.98
CA SER A 710 0.79 14.95 -16.89
C SER A 710 1.60 14.87 -15.60
N GLN A 711 0.89 15.01 -14.48
CA GLN A 711 1.47 14.90 -13.15
C GLN A 711 0.55 14.12 -12.22
N ASN A 712 1.08 13.10 -11.56
CA ASN A 712 0.36 12.44 -10.48
C ASN A 712 0.45 13.28 -9.21
N THR A 713 -0.71 13.60 -8.63
CA THR A 713 -0.83 14.32 -7.36
C THR A 713 -1.65 13.51 -6.37
N ILE A 714 -1.69 13.94 -5.11
CA ILE A 714 -2.53 13.33 -4.06
C ILE A 714 -4.00 13.31 -4.48
N VAL A 715 -4.47 14.36 -5.18
CA VAL A 715 -5.87 14.46 -5.62
C VAL A 715 -6.16 13.70 -6.92
N GLY A 716 -5.16 13.02 -7.50
CA GLY A 716 -5.23 12.31 -8.78
C GLY A 716 -4.38 12.95 -9.88
N PRO A 717 -4.44 12.42 -11.11
CA PRO A 717 -3.63 12.94 -12.21
C PRO A 717 -4.12 14.32 -12.68
N ILE A 718 -3.19 15.25 -12.83
CA ILE A 718 -3.36 16.48 -13.60
C ILE A 718 -2.90 16.20 -15.03
N ARG A 719 -3.70 16.59 -16.02
CA ARG A 719 -3.35 16.48 -17.45
C ARG A 719 -3.69 17.76 -18.19
N LEU A 720 -2.77 18.14 -19.07
CA LEU A 720 -2.92 19.20 -20.06
C LEU A 720 -2.45 18.63 -21.38
N GLU A 721 -3.34 18.55 -22.36
CA GLU A 721 -3.03 18.00 -23.68
C GLU A 721 -3.64 18.85 -24.79
N LEU A 722 -2.98 18.84 -25.94
CA LEU A 722 -3.45 19.43 -27.18
C LEU A 722 -3.43 18.33 -28.24
N GLY A 723 -4.59 18.03 -28.81
CA GLY A 723 -4.72 16.99 -29.83
C GLY A 723 -5.31 17.49 -31.13
N TYR A 724 -5.02 16.76 -32.21
CA TYR A 724 -5.58 16.94 -33.54
C TYR A 724 -6.03 15.58 -34.07
N SER A 725 -7.13 15.54 -34.82
CA SER A 725 -7.60 14.33 -35.49
C SER A 725 -8.14 14.66 -36.87
N SER A 726 -7.87 13.78 -37.84
CA SER A 726 -8.49 13.84 -39.17
C SER A 726 -9.99 13.55 -39.14
N LEU A 727 -10.50 13.05 -38.02
CA LEU A 727 -11.94 12.96 -37.75
C LEU A 727 -12.53 14.36 -37.54
N SER A 728 -11.91 15.21 -36.72
CA SER A 728 -12.46 16.52 -36.33
C SER A 728 -11.85 17.74 -37.03
N LEU A 729 -10.77 17.56 -37.81
CA LEU A 729 -10.08 18.60 -38.61
C LEU A 729 -9.76 19.89 -37.84
N GLY A 730 -9.35 19.77 -36.57
CA GLY A 730 -9.05 20.91 -35.71
C GLY A 730 -8.24 20.51 -34.48
N PHE A 731 -7.69 21.53 -33.79
CA PHE A 731 -6.99 21.36 -32.53
C PHE A 731 -7.95 21.47 -31.35
N TYR A 732 -7.83 20.54 -30.40
CA TYR A 732 -8.70 20.45 -29.24
C TYR A 732 -7.84 20.36 -27.98
N PRO A 733 -7.84 21.41 -27.13
CA PRO A 733 -7.21 21.35 -25.83
C PRO A 733 -8.08 20.53 -24.87
N PHE A 734 -7.44 19.77 -23.99
CA PHE A 734 -8.10 19.07 -22.91
C PHE A 734 -7.31 19.28 -21.61
N ALA A 735 -8.05 19.54 -20.54
CA ALA A 735 -7.49 19.67 -19.20
C ALA A 735 -8.30 18.82 -18.22
N SER A 736 -7.63 18.12 -17.32
CA SER A 736 -8.29 17.38 -16.24
C SER A 736 -7.46 17.40 -14.96
N ILE A 737 -8.14 17.39 -13.82
CA ILE A 737 -7.60 17.11 -12.50
C ILE A 737 -8.47 16.06 -11.79
N GLY A 738 -7.82 15.04 -11.25
CA GLY A 738 -8.48 13.98 -10.50
C GLY A 738 -8.64 12.68 -11.27
N TYR A 739 -9.02 11.64 -10.54
CA TYR A 739 -9.24 10.31 -11.10
C TYR A 739 -10.46 10.28 -12.04
N TYR A 740 -10.47 9.37 -13.02
CA TYR A 740 -11.64 9.19 -13.91
C TYR A 740 -12.58 8.16 -13.33
N PHE A 741 -13.84 8.56 -13.18
CA PHE A 741 -14.96 7.75 -12.72
C PHE A 741 -16.26 8.21 -13.37
#